data_AF-A0A1I7XJU4-F1
#
_entry.id   AF-A0A1I7XJU4-F1
#
_cell.length_a   1.000
_cell.length_b   1.000
_cell.length_c   1.000
_cell.angle_alpha   90.00
_cell.angle_beta   90.00
_cell.angle_gamma   90.00
#
_symmetry.space_group_name_H-M   'P 1'
#
loop_
_entity.id
_entity.type
_entity.pdbx_description
1 polymer ?
#
loop_
_entity_poly.entity_id
_entity_poly.type
_entity_poly.pdbx_seq_one_letter_code
_entity_poly.pdbx_strand_id
1 'polypeptide(L)'
;MSWLRSLQGQLSELASEVLNEATEEVADPESELQVANKKCAEAERQLVLEQSKVSTLENKNHELNQQLYAAHVEMDAIGTKYGTMVQTRDDEIKKLNIELEHLRSSCWDEHDGTSKSMWQEISDLQKEVSHWKGIVNESQMGAASSSASNVDLLDAVLLEKEELIETKRKLEELRKWVNLYQVKRKMSEDKPVVLDIVERADASDMEERLRSAEEELSQMRLEATELRQRCKDSETLKLQHEELTVAYNDLNEEFEKFKEEHGSVQNNNQDLTKRIDLLKANLIEYEERYELCKRENAETVRQLEKLSEDFERLRSGFADAREKNNEVDASLNDEVEKLRDALEQSKADRERLREDVERFRSAVTAIDSELDGLRDSNRRLAEENATMSSTIERDIGNFRYDASLKEILSRNERDLSDFREEFEALQEGHSQESVATSIVNNQLKDEIAALRERNRLQEEESRLLIEMNVHLRKKDQGEVEKTALLEEKVRYVLVDLQLISWYYNNSNNIVCSLLEQHQVELQESLRTMEKELNDAKSNERTTADSNGEWEKESWDSASTPVDSYTVGGQQENSTVSCLTEQLREALAANSEKTEECEKLRQTQEELEKELNLSDKEKAFYEMEQQLVHEKELSNERELEIIRIQSLLHQLDDSDDFIGVDISNACLQVEKHIHLKKPSEEVDKELHDADVFTKTPVSENLGLEQSMELMSFHENVTNNAPEMVEMRQRIYELEEQLVEFSNLKKREKCEEELKLKIISVEEANNQLKQVLSQKHSESLEFFHGLETAVARISELQDALNMAECRLTEESQKLENERLENEKCNRELLRLKEHLLLVEETSTAEAVEAEKRETSLRALVRELQITATAANSGANESSQQYEKEISILREQVELGEKLIEEWHSRFEAEHRLRQEACEALNSLQGVVRELSTDHERESAGASHRNLQLQTQIQELTTTLANNRSEAERLLLDKQAAEDLLEEAKNSIEARQRIIDELELQLEEMRAPINKLADGYRIDDATLRQLFLQYFTAPPDKKPDIAMLLASILEYPPEDMEKVRHAAFPDGSSSQRSRTSGPSLMEQFIRFLEVESESSRTAPQLPISPEQTTIRQNNLPAISSEGSAALDPQQYIGSQA
;
A
#
# COMPACT_ATOMS: atom_id res chain seq x y z
N MET A 1 40.16 44.37 8.47
CA MET A 1 40.42 43.62 7.22
C MET A 1 40.48 42.12 7.41
N SER A 2 41.41 41.53 8.18
CA SER A 2 41.49 40.07 8.36
C SER A 2 40.17 39.42 8.81
N TRP A 3 39.54 39.96 9.86
CA TRP A 3 38.26 39.45 10.38
C TRP A 3 37.12 39.44 9.35
N LEU A 4 37.02 40.46 8.50
CA LEU A 4 36.02 40.51 7.42
C LEU A 4 36.27 39.45 6.35
N ARG A 5 37.53 39.12 6.02
CA ARG A 5 37.85 38.01 5.12
C ARG A 5 37.55 36.65 5.75
N SER A 6 37.74 36.50 7.07
CA SER A 6 37.34 35.28 7.79
C SER A 6 35.83 35.09 7.76
N LEU A 7 35.05 36.14 8.04
CA LEU A 7 33.59 36.11 7.97
C LEU A 7 33.08 35.86 6.54
N GLN A 8 33.70 36.48 5.54
CA GLN A 8 33.36 36.24 4.13
C GLN A 8 33.74 34.82 3.68
N GLY A 9 34.83 34.26 4.19
CA GLY A 9 35.20 32.85 3.98
C GLY A 9 34.17 31.91 4.59
N GLN A 10 33.83 32.09 5.86
CA GLN A 10 32.82 31.27 6.55
C GLN A 10 31.42 31.40 5.95
N LEU A 11 31.02 32.59 5.49
CA LEU A 11 29.77 32.77 4.74
C LEU A 11 29.81 32.12 3.36
N SER A 12 30.98 32.06 2.71
CA SER A 12 31.14 31.40 1.41
C SER A 12 31.21 29.88 1.54
N GLU A 13 31.84 29.35 2.59
CA GLU A 13 31.81 27.93 2.96
C GLU A 13 30.37 27.51 3.27
N LEU A 14 29.68 28.21 4.18
CA LEU A 14 28.27 27.95 4.52
C LEU A 14 27.35 28.05 3.29
N ALA A 15 27.55 29.04 2.42
CA ALA A 15 26.77 29.15 1.19
C ALA A 15 27.06 27.99 0.22
N SER A 16 28.31 27.52 0.11
CA SER A 16 28.64 26.36 -0.72
C SER A 16 28.17 25.03 -0.12
N GLU A 17 28.15 24.91 1.20
CA GLU A 17 27.68 23.73 1.93
C GLU A 17 26.16 23.61 1.78
N VAL A 18 25.40 24.69 2.02
CA VAL A 18 23.95 24.75 1.79
C VAL A 18 23.57 24.58 0.31
N LEU A 19 24.37 25.11 -0.64
CA LEU A 19 24.09 24.91 -2.07
C LEU A 19 24.40 23.49 -2.55
N ASN A 20 25.44 22.84 -2.01
CA ASN A 20 25.72 21.43 -2.31
C ASN A 20 24.67 20.53 -1.66
N GLU A 21 24.32 20.73 -0.39
CA GLU A 21 23.28 19.97 0.32
C GLU A 21 21.93 20.08 -0.42
N ALA A 22 21.55 21.29 -0.88
CA ALA A 22 20.35 21.52 -1.68
C ALA A 22 20.43 21.07 -3.17
N THR A 23 21.58 20.58 -3.65
CA THR A 23 21.72 20.02 -5.02
C THR A 23 22.12 18.54 -5.04
N GLU A 24 22.55 17.98 -3.90
CA GLU A 24 22.85 16.56 -3.73
C GLU A 24 21.62 15.78 -3.20
N GLU A 25 20.64 16.44 -2.57
CA GLU A 25 19.34 15.88 -2.15
C GLU A 25 18.17 16.11 -3.15
N VAL A 26 18.35 15.86 -4.46
CA VAL A 26 17.22 15.45 -5.34
C VAL A 26 17.72 14.40 -6.35
N ALA A 27 18.15 13.24 -5.85
CA ALA A 27 18.50 12.10 -6.68
C ALA A 27 17.25 11.33 -7.17
N ASP A 28 16.34 12.04 -7.85
CA ASP A 28 15.03 11.59 -8.35
C ASP A 28 14.12 11.03 -7.22
N PRO A 29 12.98 11.68 -6.88
CA PRO A 29 12.09 11.19 -5.83
C PRO A 29 11.57 9.76 -6.10
N GLU A 30 11.58 9.28 -7.35
CA GLU A 30 11.26 7.89 -7.68
C GLU A 30 12.38 6.91 -7.28
N SER A 31 13.65 7.33 -7.26
CA SER A 31 14.78 6.52 -6.76
C SER A 31 14.78 6.44 -5.22
N GLU A 32 14.48 7.54 -4.54
CA GLU A 32 14.29 7.53 -3.07
C GLU A 32 13.11 6.64 -2.67
N LEU A 33 11.98 6.76 -3.38
CA LEU A 33 10.83 5.87 -3.21
C LEU A 33 11.21 4.41 -3.47
N GLN A 34 12.03 4.12 -4.47
CA GLN A 34 12.50 2.77 -4.77
C GLN A 34 13.42 2.22 -3.66
N VAL A 35 14.32 3.03 -3.11
CA VAL A 35 15.18 2.65 -1.97
C VAL A 35 14.35 2.47 -0.69
N ALA A 36 13.37 3.33 -0.44
CA ALA A 36 12.44 3.21 0.68
C ALA A 36 11.60 1.93 0.56
N ASN A 37 11.01 1.65 -0.61
CA ASN A 37 10.26 0.42 -0.88
C ASN A 37 11.14 -0.83 -0.73
N LYS A 38 12.39 -0.80 -1.20
CA LYS A 38 13.34 -1.90 -1.04
C LYS A 38 13.68 -2.14 0.44
N LYS A 39 13.96 -1.08 1.21
CA LYS A 39 14.18 -1.17 2.67
C LYS A 39 12.94 -1.66 3.41
N CYS A 40 11.74 -1.23 2.99
CA CYS A 40 10.48 -1.67 3.58
C CYS A 40 10.25 -3.18 3.34
N ALA A 41 10.40 -3.65 2.09
CA ALA A 41 10.31 -5.08 1.76
C ALA A 41 11.40 -5.94 2.44
N GLU A 42 12.58 -5.38 2.70
CA GLU A 42 13.64 -6.07 3.46
C GLU A 42 13.32 -6.14 4.95
N ALA A 43 12.78 -5.07 5.54
CA ALA A 43 12.27 -5.06 6.91
C ALA A 43 11.07 -6.01 7.10
N GLU A 44 10.15 -6.09 6.12
CA GLU A 44 9.05 -7.07 6.13
C GLU A 44 9.57 -8.51 6.10
N ARG A 45 10.58 -8.83 5.28
CA ARG A 45 11.21 -10.17 5.30
C ARG A 45 11.87 -10.48 6.64
N GLN A 46 12.56 -9.52 7.25
CA GLN A 46 13.16 -9.68 8.58
C GLN A 46 12.07 -9.88 9.65
N LEU A 47 10.96 -9.14 9.57
CA LEU A 47 9.81 -9.29 10.46
C LEU A 47 9.20 -10.70 10.35
N VAL A 48 9.00 -11.22 9.14
CA VAL A 48 8.48 -12.59 8.92
C VAL A 48 9.44 -13.67 9.46
N LEU A 49 10.75 -13.48 9.27
CA LEU A 49 11.77 -14.39 9.83
C LEU A 49 11.74 -14.37 11.37
N GLU A 50 11.76 -13.21 12.00
CA GLU A 50 11.67 -13.11 13.46
C GLU A 50 10.31 -13.57 14.01
N GLN A 51 9.19 -13.37 13.31
CA GLN A 51 7.89 -13.97 13.67
C GLN A 51 7.94 -15.50 13.64
N SER A 52 8.56 -16.12 12.63
CA SER A 52 8.72 -17.58 12.57
C SER A 52 9.61 -18.10 13.71
N LYS A 53 10.66 -17.35 14.06
CA LYS A 53 11.58 -17.65 15.17
C LYS A 53 10.89 -17.48 16.54
N VAL A 54 10.10 -16.43 16.73
CA VAL A 54 9.25 -16.27 17.92
C VAL A 54 8.29 -17.45 18.05
N SER A 55 7.58 -17.83 16.98
CA SER A 55 6.67 -18.98 17.02
C SER A 55 7.38 -20.31 17.36
N THR A 56 8.57 -20.56 16.83
CA THR A 56 9.35 -21.76 17.22
C THR A 56 9.84 -21.72 18.67
N LEU A 57 10.19 -20.54 19.19
CA LEU A 57 10.54 -20.35 20.61
C LEU A 57 9.32 -20.47 21.54
N GLU A 58 8.16 -19.97 21.13
CA GLU A 58 6.87 -20.14 21.84
C GLU A 58 6.48 -21.61 21.93
N ASN A 59 6.54 -22.34 20.81
CA ASN A 59 6.29 -23.79 20.79
C ASN A 59 7.26 -24.55 21.69
N LYS A 60 8.56 -24.22 21.66
CA LYS A 60 9.56 -24.85 22.53
C LYS A 60 9.37 -24.47 24.01
N ASN A 61 8.93 -23.26 24.30
CA ASN A 61 8.58 -22.83 25.66
C ASN A 61 7.30 -23.56 26.14
N HIS A 62 6.32 -23.76 25.28
CA HIS A 62 5.13 -24.57 25.58
C HIS A 62 5.50 -26.03 25.88
N GLU A 63 6.35 -26.64 25.04
CA GLU A 63 6.86 -27.99 25.24
C GLU A 63 7.65 -28.13 26.57
N LEU A 64 8.56 -27.19 26.86
CA LEU A 64 9.30 -27.17 28.12
C LEU A 64 8.39 -26.99 29.33
N ASN A 65 7.36 -26.13 29.25
CA ASN A 65 6.36 -26.00 30.32
C ASN A 65 5.52 -27.28 30.49
N GLN A 66 5.20 -27.99 29.40
CA GLN A 66 4.50 -29.27 29.46
C GLN A 66 5.37 -30.37 30.09
N GLN A 67 6.67 -30.42 29.77
CA GLN A 67 7.64 -31.30 30.41
C GLN A 67 7.81 -30.98 31.90
N LEU A 68 7.87 -29.70 32.27
CA LEU A 68 7.98 -29.24 33.66
C LEU A 68 6.71 -29.59 34.45
N TYR A 69 5.52 -29.42 33.85
CA TYR A 69 4.25 -29.86 34.43
C TYR A 69 4.19 -31.38 34.63
N ALA A 70 4.61 -32.17 33.63
CA ALA A 70 4.69 -33.62 33.74
C ALA A 70 5.64 -34.07 34.86
N ALA A 71 6.84 -33.46 34.95
CA ALA A 71 7.80 -33.72 36.01
C ALA A 71 7.27 -33.35 37.42
N HIS A 72 6.48 -32.28 37.55
CA HIS A 72 5.78 -31.97 38.80
C HIS A 72 4.74 -33.02 39.17
N VAL A 73 3.92 -33.49 38.21
CA VAL A 73 2.94 -34.56 38.45
C VAL A 73 3.63 -35.87 38.84
N GLU A 74 4.78 -36.21 38.23
CA GLU A 74 5.60 -37.36 38.64
C GLU A 74 6.18 -37.17 40.05
N MET A 75 6.68 -35.97 40.38
CA MET A 75 7.21 -35.66 41.71
C MET A 75 6.13 -35.77 42.80
N ASP A 76 4.90 -35.34 42.52
CA ASP A 76 3.75 -35.49 43.42
C ASP A 76 3.29 -36.95 43.54
N ALA A 77 3.33 -37.73 42.45
CA ALA A 77 3.08 -39.18 42.48
C ALA A 77 4.15 -39.94 43.29
N ILE A 78 5.42 -39.52 43.19
CA ILE A 78 6.52 -40.04 44.00
C ILE A 78 6.35 -39.61 45.47
N GLY A 79 5.98 -38.36 45.72
CA GLY A 79 5.74 -37.81 47.07
C GLY A 79 4.60 -38.52 47.79
N THR A 80 3.48 -38.77 47.11
CA THR A 80 2.35 -39.55 47.66
C THR A 80 2.70 -41.03 47.88
N LYS A 81 3.51 -41.63 47.01
CA LYS A 81 4.04 -43.00 47.22
C LYS A 81 4.96 -43.08 48.43
N TYR A 82 5.87 -42.13 48.62
CA TYR A 82 6.72 -42.08 49.81
C TYR A 82 5.90 -41.77 51.07
N GLY A 83 4.94 -40.84 51.01
CA GLY A 83 4.03 -40.53 52.12
C GLY A 83 3.22 -41.75 52.57
N THR A 84 2.66 -42.52 51.63
CA THR A 84 1.95 -43.78 51.96
C THR A 84 2.87 -44.87 52.49
N MET A 85 4.11 -44.99 51.99
CA MET A 85 5.10 -45.90 52.57
C MET A 85 5.52 -45.51 53.99
N VAL A 86 5.78 -44.23 54.25
CA VAL A 86 6.10 -43.70 55.59
C VAL A 86 4.93 -43.94 56.53
N GLN A 87 3.70 -43.62 56.12
CA GLN A 87 2.52 -43.83 56.94
C GLN A 87 2.27 -45.31 57.26
N THR A 88 2.50 -46.21 56.29
CA THR A 88 2.45 -47.67 56.51
C THR A 88 3.49 -48.11 57.53
N ARG A 89 4.71 -47.55 57.47
CA ARG A 89 5.79 -47.83 58.42
C ARG A 89 5.53 -47.25 59.80
N ASP A 90 4.94 -46.06 59.90
CA ASP A 90 4.51 -45.46 61.16
C ASP A 90 3.37 -46.27 61.81
N ASP A 91 2.44 -46.80 61.02
CA ASP A 91 1.37 -47.67 61.53
C ASP A 91 1.90 -49.06 61.93
N GLU A 92 2.90 -49.60 61.23
CA GLU A 92 3.66 -50.79 61.63
C GLU A 92 4.43 -50.55 62.95
N ILE A 93 5.11 -49.40 63.09
CA ILE A 93 5.79 -48.99 64.32
C ILE A 93 4.79 -48.81 65.48
N LYS A 94 3.63 -48.18 65.25
CA LYS A 94 2.56 -48.09 66.25
C LYS A 94 2.08 -49.47 66.69
N LYS A 95 1.88 -50.40 65.74
CA LYS A 95 1.47 -51.78 66.02
C LYS A 95 2.52 -52.51 66.85
N LEU A 96 3.79 -52.43 66.46
CA LEU A 96 4.92 -53.01 67.21
C LEU A 96 5.07 -52.38 68.60
N ASN A 97 4.85 -51.08 68.75
CA ASN A 97 4.84 -50.41 70.05
C ASN A 97 3.67 -50.89 70.93
N ILE A 98 2.48 -51.12 70.37
CA ILE A 98 1.35 -51.72 71.10
C ILE A 98 1.66 -53.17 71.51
N GLU A 99 2.25 -53.97 70.63
CA GLU A 99 2.70 -55.34 70.95
C GLU A 99 3.80 -55.35 72.03
N LEU A 100 4.75 -54.40 71.98
CA LEU A 100 5.77 -54.20 73.01
C LEU A 100 5.18 -53.72 74.34
N GLU A 101 4.22 -52.80 74.34
CA GLU A 101 3.53 -52.36 75.58
C GLU A 101 2.64 -53.47 76.16
N HIS A 102 2.06 -54.33 75.31
CA HIS A 102 1.34 -55.54 75.74
C HIS A 102 2.30 -56.56 76.37
N LEU A 103 3.46 -56.82 75.75
CA LEU A 103 4.50 -57.67 76.32
C LEU A 103 5.07 -57.07 77.62
N ARG A 104 5.24 -55.75 77.68
CA ARG A 104 5.68 -55.01 78.87
C ARG A 104 4.62 -54.98 79.97
N SER A 105 3.34 -55.03 79.64
CA SER A 105 2.28 -55.22 80.64
C SER A 105 2.23 -56.68 81.11
N SER A 106 2.44 -57.64 80.21
CA SER A 106 2.38 -59.09 80.49
C SER A 106 3.59 -59.62 81.27
N CYS A 107 4.77 -59.01 81.09
CA CYS A 107 6.03 -59.47 81.68
C CYS A 107 6.29 -58.90 83.10
N TRP A 108 5.51 -57.89 83.52
CA TRP A 108 5.76 -57.15 84.76
C TRP A 108 4.86 -57.54 85.94
N ASP A 109 3.89 -58.45 85.74
CA ASP A 109 2.88 -58.79 86.75
C ASP A 109 3.21 -60.01 87.63
N GLU A 110 4.33 -60.74 87.38
CA GLU A 110 4.69 -61.93 88.19
C GLU A 110 6.09 -61.92 88.86
N HIS A 111 6.97 -60.92 88.63
CA HIS A 111 8.31 -60.86 89.27
C HIS A 111 8.63 -59.49 89.93
N ASP A 112 7.93 -59.17 91.03
CA ASP A 112 8.24 -58.04 91.93
C ASP A 112 9.50 -58.32 92.78
N GLY A 113 10.65 -57.83 92.31
CA GLY A 113 11.87 -57.81 93.12
C GLY A 113 13.08 -57.16 92.43
N THR A 114 13.45 -57.63 91.24
CA THR A 114 14.67 -57.20 90.55
C THR A 114 14.52 -55.90 89.76
N SER A 115 13.34 -55.60 89.22
CA SER A 115 13.14 -54.41 88.39
C SER A 115 13.34 -53.07 89.13
N LYS A 116 13.10 -53.00 90.45
CA LYS A 116 13.40 -51.79 91.23
C LYS A 116 14.91 -51.50 91.28
N SER A 117 15.75 -52.55 91.35
CA SER A 117 17.21 -52.41 91.27
C SER A 117 17.66 -51.92 89.89
N MET A 118 17.08 -52.49 88.82
CA MET A 118 17.45 -52.12 87.46
C MET A 118 16.97 -50.71 87.07
N TRP A 119 15.79 -50.28 87.53
CA TRP A 119 15.35 -48.88 87.36
C TRP A 119 16.21 -47.89 88.16
N GLN A 120 16.71 -48.29 89.32
CA GLN A 120 17.66 -47.48 90.10
C GLN A 120 18.99 -47.34 89.34
N GLU A 121 19.54 -48.44 88.84
CA GLU A 121 20.78 -48.49 88.04
C GLU A 121 20.64 -47.70 86.73
N ILE A 122 19.51 -47.82 86.02
CA ILE A 122 19.21 -47.00 84.83
C ILE A 122 19.09 -45.51 85.20
N SER A 123 18.49 -45.16 86.34
CA SER A 123 18.41 -43.76 86.80
C SER A 123 19.78 -43.19 87.17
N ASP A 124 20.66 -44.00 87.75
CA ASP A 124 22.01 -43.58 88.13
C ASP A 124 22.93 -43.49 86.89
N LEU A 125 22.82 -44.43 85.94
CA LEU A 125 23.46 -44.33 84.62
C LEU A 125 22.93 -43.13 83.80
N GLN A 126 21.65 -42.76 83.92
CA GLN A 126 21.12 -41.55 83.27
C GLN A 126 21.66 -40.26 83.89
N LYS A 127 21.90 -40.23 85.22
CA LYS A 127 22.61 -39.11 85.87
C LYS A 127 24.06 -39.06 85.43
N GLU A 128 24.73 -40.21 85.33
CA GLU A 128 26.12 -40.31 84.90
C GLU A 128 26.28 -39.89 83.43
N VAL A 129 25.41 -40.34 82.53
CA VAL A 129 25.35 -39.85 81.14
C VAL A 129 25.03 -38.35 81.07
N SER A 130 24.16 -37.83 81.93
CA SER A 130 23.89 -36.38 82.00
C SER A 130 25.09 -35.58 82.51
N HIS A 131 25.85 -36.14 83.45
CA HIS A 131 27.11 -35.58 83.96
C HIS A 131 28.20 -35.56 82.88
N TRP A 132 28.41 -36.68 82.17
CA TRP A 132 29.32 -36.74 81.02
C TRP A 132 28.89 -35.80 79.88
N LYS A 133 27.58 -35.69 79.61
CA LYS A 133 27.04 -34.73 78.62
C LYS A 133 27.23 -33.28 79.05
N GLY A 134 27.19 -32.98 80.36
CA GLY A 134 27.57 -31.69 80.92
C GLY A 134 29.04 -31.37 80.69
N ILE A 135 29.94 -32.29 81.05
CA ILE A 135 31.40 -32.15 80.84
C ILE A 135 31.74 -31.96 79.36
N VAL A 136 31.08 -32.68 78.45
CA VAL A 136 31.27 -32.52 77.00
C VAL A 136 30.74 -31.16 76.51
N ASN A 137 29.60 -30.67 77.00
CA ASN A 137 29.11 -29.33 76.65
C ASN A 137 30.00 -28.19 77.20
N GLU A 138 30.51 -28.31 78.42
CA GLU A 138 31.50 -27.36 78.98
C GLU A 138 32.82 -27.40 78.18
N SER A 139 33.22 -28.57 77.69
CA SER A 139 34.36 -28.72 76.77
C SER A 139 34.09 -28.10 75.40
N GLN A 140 32.83 -28.05 74.94
CA GLN A 140 32.47 -27.58 73.59
C GLN A 140 32.13 -26.08 73.52
N MET A 141 31.71 -25.45 74.62
CA MET A 141 31.59 -23.98 74.71
C MET A 141 32.93 -23.25 74.97
N GLY A 142 34.01 -23.96 75.30
CA GLY A 142 35.36 -23.39 75.45
C GLY A 142 36.07 -23.01 74.14
N ALA A 143 35.53 -23.41 72.98
CA ALA A 143 36.18 -23.30 71.67
C ALA A 143 36.34 -21.87 71.11
N ALA A 144 35.84 -20.84 71.81
CA ALA A 144 35.99 -19.43 71.41
C ALA A 144 37.11 -18.68 72.16
N SER A 145 37.84 -19.33 73.09
CA SER A 145 38.86 -18.65 73.91
C SER A 145 40.09 -19.51 74.28
N SER A 146 40.39 -20.56 73.50
CA SER A 146 41.35 -21.62 73.84
C SER A 146 42.77 -21.46 73.26
N SER A 147 43.31 -20.24 73.15
CA SER A 147 44.70 -20.03 72.68
C SER A 147 45.75 -19.99 73.82
N ALA A 148 45.33 -19.88 75.09
CA ALA A 148 46.25 -19.73 76.22
C ALA A 148 46.52 -21.07 76.96
N SER A 149 45.47 -21.81 77.33
CA SER A 149 45.59 -23.00 78.20
C SER A 149 46.40 -24.16 77.62
N ASN A 150 46.57 -24.22 76.29
CA ASN A 150 47.40 -25.24 75.64
C ASN A 150 48.90 -24.97 75.79
N VAL A 151 49.30 -23.74 76.13
CA VAL A 151 50.69 -23.40 76.45
C VAL A 151 51.05 -23.92 77.84
N ASP A 152 50.19 -23.66 78.84
CA ASP A 152 50.44 -24.06 80.23
C ASP A 152 50.47 -25.59 80.42
N LEU A 153 49.63 -26.33 79.68
CA LEU A 153 49.67 -27.80 79.68
C LEU A 153 50.95 -28.35 79.01
N LEU A 154 51.44 -27.67 77.96
CA LEU A 154 52.69 -28.04 77.30
C LEU A 154 53.91 -27.77 78.19
N ASP A 155 53.90 -26.65 78.92
CA ASP A 155 54.96 -26.29 79.87
C ASP A 155 55.01 -27.26 81.08
N ALA A 156 53.84 -27.69 81.58
CA ALA A 156 53.75 -28.73 82.61
C ALA A 156 54.30 -30.10 82.14
N VAL A 157 53.97 -30.52 80.91
CA VAL A 157 54.49 -31.77 80.31
C VAL A 157 56.00 -31.68 80.03
N LEU A 158 56.51 -30.49 79.68
CA LEU A 158 57.96 -30.27 79.53
C LEU A 158 58.68 -30.35 80.88
N LEU A 159 58.10 -29.83 81.96
CA LEU A 159 58.64 -29.95 83.32
C LEU A 159 58.67 -31.40 83.81
N GLU A 160 57.59 -32.18 83.66
CA GLU A 160 57.59 -33.62 83.99
C GLU A 160 58.63 -34.40 83.19
N LYS A 161 58.82 -34.04 81.91
CA LYS A 161 59.84 -34.66 81.05
C LYS A 161 61.26 -34.35 81.51
N GLU A 162 61.53 -33.13 81.98
CA GLU A 162 62.82 -32.73 82.54
C GLU A 162 63.12 -33.51 83.84
N GLU A 163 62.14 -33.66 84.73
CA GLU A 163 62.26 -34.49 85.94
C GLU A 163 62.46 -35.99 85.63
N LEU A 164 61.80 -36.52 84.61
CA LEU A 164 61.99 -37.90 84.14
C LEU A 164 63.38 -38.13 83.53
N ILE A 165 63.95 -37.15 82.84
CA ILE A 165 65.33 -37.22 82.32
C ILE A 165 66.34 -37.21 83.48
N GLU A 166 66.13 -36.37 84.49
CA GLU A 166 67.01 -36.26 85.66
C GLU A 166 66.94 -37.49 86.58
N THR A 167 65.76 -38.11 86.74
CA THR A 167 65.62 -39.39 87.45
C THR A 167 66.24 -40.56 86.68
N LYS A 168 66.08 -40.62 85.34
CA LYS A 168 66.77 -41.59 84.50
C LYS A 168 68.30 -41.45 84.60
N ARG A 169 68.82 -40.23 84.61
CA ARG A 169 70.26 -39.96 84.80
C ARG A 169 70.76 -40.52 86.13
N LYS A 170 70.03 -40.29 87.23
CA LYS A 170 70.35 -40.83 88.57
C LYS A 170 70.34 -42.36 88.60
N LEU A 171 69.42 -43.01 87.89
CA LEU A 171 69.40 -44.47 87.75
C LEU A 171 70.60 -45.01 86.95
N GLU A 172 71.05 -44.32 85.90
CA GLU A 172 72.26 -44.69 85.15
C GLU A 172 73.56 -44.49 85.96
N GLU A 173 73.62 -43.47 86.81
CA GLU A 173 74.72 -43.26 87.76
C GLU A 173 74.74 -44.34 88.87
N LEU A 174 73.58 -44.76 89.40
CA LEU A 174 73.46 -45.91 90.30
C LEU A 174 73.87 -47.23 89.63
N ARG A 175 73.46 -47.46 88.37
CA ARG A 175 73.85 -48.66 87.60
C ARG A 175 75.37 -48.75 87.38
N LYS A 176 76.05 -47.60 87.21
CA LYS A 176 77.51 -47.53 87.16
C LYS A 176 78.16 -47.89 88.50
N TRP A 177 77.61 -47.43 89.63
CA TRP A 177 78.09 -47.80 90.97
C TRP A 177 77.97 -49.30 91.27
N VAL A 178 76.84 -49.93 90.92
CA VAL A 178 76.61 -51.37 91.15
C VAL A 178 77.60 -52.23 90.34
N ASN A 179 77.84 -51.89 89.07
CA ASN A 179 78.84 -52.59 88.26
C ASN A 179 80.27 -52.42 88.82
N LEU A 180 80.63 -51.23 89.33
CA LEU A 180 81.95 -51.01 89.93
C LEU A 180 82.17 -51.84 91.21
N TYR A 181 81.11 -52.08 91.98
CA TYR A 181 81.17 -52.92 93.20
C TYR A 181 81.22 -54.42 92.88
N GLN A 182 80.53 -54.90 91.85
CA GLN A 182 80.60 -56.32 91.45
C GLN A 182 81.96 -56.71 90.86
N VAL A 183 82.62 -55.82 90.11
CA VAL A 183 84.00 -56.07 89.62
C VAL A 183 85.01 -56.18 90.78
N LYS A 184 84.81 -55.43 91.87
CA LYS A 184 85.72 -55.43 93.02
C LYS A 184 85.62 -56.68 93.92
N ARG A 185 84.59 -57.51 93.77
CA ARG A 185 84.36 -58.71 94.60
C ARG A 185 84.91 -60.01 93.99
N LYS A 186 85.39 -60.00 92.74
CA LYS A 186 85.98 -61.17 92.04
C LYS A 186 87.50 -61.35 92.24
N MET A 187 88.11 -60.63 93.19
CA MET A 187 89.58 -60.60 93.40
C MET A 187 90.02 -60.95 94.84
N SER A 188 89.16 -61.59 95.63
CA SER A 188 89.51 -62.02 96.99
C SER A 188 88.61 -63.17 97.47
N GLU A 189 89.14 -64.39 97.48
CA GLU A 189 89.13 -65.36 98.60
C GLU A 189 89.45 -66.78 98.11
N ASP A 190 90.71 -67.17 98.30
CA ASP A 190 91.17 -68.55 98.14
C ASP A 190 92.18 -68.80 99.27
N LYS A 191 91.75 -69.48 100.34
CA LYS A 191 92.58 -69.86 101.51
C LYS A 191 91.81 -70.80 102.47
N PRO A 192 92.02 -72.12 102.40
CA PRO A 192 91.59 -73.03 103.46
C PRO A 192 92.58 -72.99 104.63
N VAL A 193 92.08 -72.82 105.86
CA VAL A 193 92.89 -72.94 107.08
C VAL A 193 92.64 -74.31 107.70
N VAL A 194 93.67 -75.16 107.66
CA VAL A 194 93.73 -76.44 108.37
C VAL A 194 94.14 -76.18 109.82
N LEU A 195 93.48 -76.86 110.76
CA LEU A 195 93.92 -76.94 112.16
C LEU A 195 93.87 -78.39 112.64
N ASP A 196 95.06 -78.99 112.79
CA ASP A 196 95.28 -80.18 113.62
C ASP A 196 95.02 -79.87 115.10
N ILE A 197 94.54 -80.88 115.84
CA ILE A 197 94.80 -81.25 117.26
C ILE A 197 93.97 -82.54 117.49
N VAL A 198 94.51 -83.76 117.53
CA VAL A 198 95.65 -84.36 118.28
C VAL A 198 95.34 -84.63 119.76
N GLU A 199 95.19 -85.93 120.05
CA GLU A 199 95.42 -86.67 121.30
C GLU A 199 94.45 -86.62 122.52
N ARG A 200 94.06 -87.86 122.91
CA ARG A 200 93.72 -88.35 124.26
C ARG A 200 92.44 -87.84 124.96
N ALA A 201 91.38 -88.63 124.78
CA ALA A 201 90.34 -88.85 125.80
C ALA A 201 89.85 -90.31 125.70
N ASP A 202 89.18 -90.79 126.75
CA ASP A 202 88.88 -92.22 126.96
C ASP A 202 87.86 -92.80 125.96
N ALA A 203 87.67 -94.12 125.97
CA ALA A 203 86.81 -94.82 124.99
C ALA A 203 85.35 -94.33 124.94
N SER A 204 84.85 -93.65 125.99
CA SER A 204 83.54 -92.99 125.99
C SER A 204 83.53 -91.69 125.18
N ASP A 205 84.63 -90.93 125.16
CA ASP A 205 84.75 -89.68 124.40
C ASP A 205 84.90 -89.97 122.90
N MET A 206 85.57 -91.07 122.53
CA MET A 206 85.62 -91.53 121.14
C MET A 206 84.25 -91.97 120.59
N GLU A 207 83.37 -92.54 121.43
CA GLU A 207 81.99 -92.86 121.02
C GLU A 207 81.10 -91.61 120.91
N GLU A 208 81.29 -90.60 121.76
CA GLU A 208 80.57 -89.33 121.68
C GLU A 208 81.08 -88.47 120.52
N ARG A 209 82.38 -88.47 120.24
CA ARG A 209 82.97 -87.84 119.04
C ARG A 209 82.66 -88.59 117.75
N LEU A 210 82.50 -89.92 117.77
CA LEU A 210 81.95 -90.65 116.64
C LEU A 210 80.49 -90.25 116.40
N ARG A 211 79.69 -90.11 117.46
CA ARG A 211 78.30 -89.63 117.33
C ARG A 211 78.23 -88.20 116.80
N SER A 212 79.05 -87.29 117.32
CA SER A 212 79.19 -85.92 116.81
C SER A 212 79.66 -85.91 115.35
N ALA A 213 80.64 -86.75 114.98
CA ALA A 213 81.11 -86.85 113.60
C ALA A 213 80.10 -87.54 112.66
N GLU A 214 79.25 -88.45 113.15
CA GLU A 214 78.15 -89.06 112.40
C GLU A 214 76.97 -88.11 112.25
N GLU A 215 76.67 -87.29 113.26
CA GLU A 215 75.71 -86.18 113.20
C GLU A 215 76.22 -85.08 112.26
N GLU A 216 77.48 -84.66 112.36
CA GLU A 216 78.14 -83.74 111.42
C GLU A 216 78.19 -84.31 110.00
N LEU A 217 78.50 -85.60 109.80
CA LEU A 217 78.44 -86.23 108.47
C LEU A 217 77.01 -86.35 107.95
N SER A 218 76.02 -86.53 108.82
CA SER A 218 74.60 -86.55 108.44
C SER A 218 74.10 -85.15 108.08
N GLN A 219 74.54 -84.13 108.82
CA GLN A 219 74.28 -82.73 108.55
C GLN A 219 74.98 -82.27 107.27
N MET A 220 76.26 -82.61 107.07
CA MET A 220 76.99 -82.35 105.82
C MET A 220 76.39 -83.10 104.63
N ARG A 221 75.80 -84.28 104.83
CA ARG A 221 75.01 -84.97 103.79
C ARG A 221 73.71 -84.23 103.49
N LEU A 222 73.02 -83.75 104.51
CA LEU A 222 71.79 -82.94 104.37
C LEU A 222 72.10 -81.62 103.63
N GLU A 223 73.10 -80.88 104.08
CA GLU A 223 73.60 -79.66 103.45
C GLU A 223 74.12 -79.92 102.03
N ALA A 224 74.77 -81.06 101.75
CA ALA A 224 75.15 -81.43 100.39
C ALA A 224 73.93 -81.77 99.50
N THR A 225 72.86 -82.36 100.06
CA THR A 225 71.60 -82.54 99.32
C THR A 225 70.86 -81.22 99.12
N GLU A 226 70.89 -80.32 100.09
CA GLU A 226 70.28 -79.00 100.00
C GLU A 226 71.04 -78.11 99.00
N LEU A 227 72.38 -78.12 99.01
CA LEU A 227 73.21 -77.46 98.00
C LEU A 227 72.99 -78.05 96.61
N ARG A 228 72.86 -79.38 96.48
CA ARG A 228 72.46 -79.98 95.20
C ARG A 228 71.07 -79.53 94.75
N GLN A 229 70.12 -79.37 95.66
CA GLN A 229 68.79 -78.85 95.33
C GLN A 229 68.88 -77.37 94.92
N ARG A 230 69.54 -76.51 95.70
CA ARG A 230 69.79 -75.11 95.35
C ARG A 230 70.56 -74.93 94.03
N CYS A 231 71.46 -75.85 93.68
CA CYS A 231 72.11 -75.88 92.37
C CYS A 231 71.13 -76.19 91.24
N LYS A 232 70.25 -77.20 91.39
CA LYS A 232 69.16 -77.47 90.43
C LYS A 232 68.21 -76.29 90.32
N ASP A 233 67.80 -75.71 91.45
CA ASP A 233 66.91 -74.55 91.49
C ASP A 233 67.57 -73.36 90.76
N SER A 234 68.88 -73.13 90.97
CA SER A 234 69.67 -72.13 90.25
C SER A 234 69.80 -72.41 88.76
N GLU A 235 69.89 -73.67 88.33
CA GLU A 235 69.86 -74.06 86.92
C GLU A 235 68.47 -73.84 86.30
N THR A 236 67.39 -74.20 86.99
CA THR A 236 66.02 -73.90 86.52
C THR A 236 65.76 -72.40 86.44
N LEU A 237 66.27 -71.60 87.39
CA LEU A 237 66.12 -70.14 87.37
C LEU A 237 66.93 -69.50 86.24
N LYS A 238 68.08 -70.07 85.86
CA LYS A 238 68.84 -69.65 84.67
C LYS A 238 68.09 -69.97 83.38
N LEU A 239 67.50 -71.17 83.27
CA LEU A 239 66.67 -71.53 82.12
C LEU A 239 65.47 -70.59 81.99
N GLN A 240 64.74 -70.33 83.08
CA GLN A 240 63.64 -69.35 83.09
C GLN A 240 64.09 -67.93 82.74
N HIS A 241 65.28 -67.50 83.15
CA HIS A 241 65.82 -66.19 82.78
C HIS A 241 66.22 -66.15 81.30
N GLU A 242 66.77 -67.23 80.74
CA GLU A 242 67.08 -67.33 79.31
C GLU A 242 65.79 -67.31 78.48
N GLU A 243 64.79 -68.13 78.85
CA GLU A 243 63.45 -68.14 78.25
C GLU A 243 62.77 -66.76 78.31
N LEU A 244 62.86 -66.07 79.44
CA LEU A 244 62.34 -64.69 79.59
C LEU A 244 63.13 -63.67 78.74
N THR A 245 64.44 -63.89 78.55
CA THR A 245 65.27 -63.02 77.70
C THR A 245 64.95 -63.22 76.23
N VAL A 246 64.72 -64.47 75.80
CA VAL A 246 64.22 -64.81 74.45
C VAL A 246 62.84 -64.19 74.25
N ALA A 247 61.87 -64.44 75.14
CA ALA A 247 60.53 -63.87 75.03
C ALA A 247 60.51 -62.32 75.04
N TYR A 248 61.41 -61.68 75.79
CA TYR A 248 61.58 -60.22 75.75
C TYR A 248 62.13 -59.73 74.40
N ASN A 249 63.12 -60.44 73.85
CA ASN A 249 63.70 -60.10 72.54
C ASN A 249 62.68 -60.32 71.41
N ASP A 250 61.95 -61.44 71.44
CA ASP A 250 60.90 -61.76 70.48
C ASP A 250 59.79 -60.69 70.52
N LEU A 251 59.30 -60.33 71.72
CA LEU A 251 58.30 -59.26 71.88
C LEU A 251 58.83 -57.88 71.44
N ASN A 252 60.11 -57.60 71.65
CA ASN A 252 60.74 -56.36 71.18
C ASN A 252 60.91 -56.34 69.65
N GLU A 253 61.18 -57.49 69.03
CA GLU A 253 61.24 -57.64 67.57
C GLU A 253 59.83 -57.53 66.96
N GLU A 254 58.81 -58.13 67.58
CA GLU A 254 57.39 -57.92 67.23
C GLU A 254 56.97 -56.45 67.38
N PHE A 255 57.42 -55.76 68.43
CA PHE A 255 57.11 -54.34 68.63
C PHE A 255 57.74 -53.43 67.57
N GLU A 256 59.01 -53.65 67.19
CA GLU A 256 59.64 -52.87 66.13
C GLU A 256 59.04 -53.21 64.74
N LYS A 257 58.69 -54.48 64.47
CA LYS A 257 57.91 -54.85 63.26
C LYS A 257 56.55 -54.14 63.22
N PHE A 258 55.79 -54.18 64.33
CA PHE A 258 54.51 -53.48 64.45
C PHE A 258 54.68 -51.98 64.20
N LYS A 259 55.76 -51.37 64.70
CA LYS A 259 56.08 -49.95 64.51
C LYS A 259 56.49 -49.61 63.07
N GLU A 260 57.18 -50.49 62.37
CA GLU A 260 57.44 -50.35 60.92
C GLU A 260 56.14 -50.46 60.10
N GLU A 261 55.28 -51.44 60.40
CA GLU A 261 53.96 -51.59 59.79
C GLU A 261 53.05 -50.38 60.05
N HIS A 262 53.02 -49.90 61.29
CA HIS A 262 52.23 -48.72 61.68
C HIS A 262 52.80 -47.42 61.10
N GLY A 263 54.11 -47.35 60.84
CA GLY A 263 54.75 -46.28 60.09
C GLY A 263 54.29 -46.23 58.63
N SER A 264 54.10 -47.39 57.99
CA SER A 264 53.48 -47.48 56.66
C SER A 264 52.03 -46.96 56.68
N VAL A 265 51.23 -47.38 57.67
CA VAL A 265 49.85 -46.87 57.86
C VAL A 265 49.83 -45.36 58.11
N GLN A 266 50.79 -44.83 58.88
CA GLN A 266 50.89 -43.39 59.15
C GLN A 266 51.26 -42.59 57.90
N ASN A 267 52.15 -43.10 57.05
CA ASN A 267 52.46 -42.49 55.75
C ASN A 267 51.25 -42.51 54.81
N ASN A 268 50.53 -43.64 54.73
CA ASN A 268 49.29 -43.75 53.96
C ASN A 268 48.22 -42.76 54.46
N ASN A 269 48.07 -42.59 55.78
CA ASN A 269 47.18 -41.60 56.37
C ASN A 269 47.61 -40.15 56.08
N GLN A 270 48.91 -39.85 56.05
CA GLN A 270 49.40 -38.54 55.61
C GLN A 270 49.09 -38.27 54.14
N ASP A 271 49.25 -39.25 53.25
CA ASP A 271 48.95 -39.09 51.82
C ASP A 271 47.44 -39.04 51.54
N LEU A 272 46.62 -39.78 52.31
CA LEU A 272 45.17 -39.60 52.32
C LEU A 272 44.78 -38.20 52.82
N THR A 273 45.44 -37.67 53.85
CA THR A 273 45.20 -36.31 54.36
C THR A 273 45.52 -35.25 53.29
N LYS A 274 46.71 -35.33 52.66
CA LYS A 274 47.08 -34.46 51.53
C LYS A 274 46.07 -34.56 50.38
N ARG A 275 45.59 -35.76 50.06
CA ARG A 275 44.58 -35.97 49.02
C ARG A 275 43.21 -35.38 49.40
N ILE A 276 42.81 -35.50 50.66
CA ILE A 276 41.60 -34.85 51.19
C ILE A 276 41.73 -33.33 51.10
N ASP A 277 42.87 -32.76 51.45
CA ASP A 277 43.07 -31.30 51.38
C ASP A 277 43.17 -30.78 49.95
N LEU A 278 43.76 -31.54 49.02
CA LEU A 278 43.67 -31.27 47.58
C LEU A 278 42.23 -31.35 47.04
N LEU A 279 41.44 -32.33 47.50
CA LEU A 279 40.03 -32.44 47.12
C LEU A 279 39.19 -31.29 47.69
N LYS A 280 39.46 -30.84 48.91
CA LYS A 280 38.83 -29.63 49.49
C LYS A 280 39.19 -28.38 48.70
N ALA A 281 40.47 -28.21 48.33
CA ALA A 281 40.92 -27.07 47.52
C ALA A 281 40.23 -27.05 46.14
N ASN A 282 40.15 -28.21 45.47
CA ASN A 282 39.43 -28.34 44.21
C ASN A 282 37.92 -28.05 44.39
N LEU A 283 37.29 -28.52 45.47
CA LEU A 283 35.88 -28.26 45.75
C LEU A 283 35.61 -26.76 45.92
N ILE A 284 36.44 -26.06 46.69
CA ILE A 284 36.38 -24.59 46.86
C ILE A 284 36.55 -23.89 45.50
N GLU A 285 37.50 -24.32 44.66
CA GLU A 285 37.67 -23.75 43.32
C GLU A 285 36.44 -23.97 42.42
N TYR A 286 35.79 -25.14 42.50
CA TYR A 286 34.54 -25.39 41.79
C TYR A 286 33.37 -24.54 42.33
N GLU A 287 33.28 -24.33 43.64
CA GLU A 287 32.29 -23.44 44.27
C GLU A 287 32.51 -21.98 43.86
N GLU A 288 33.75 -21.49 43.85
CA GLU A 288 34.10 -20.14 43.39
C GLU A 288 33.79 -19.93 41.89
N ARG A 289 34.11 -20.92 41.05
CA ARG A 289 33.76 -20.91 39.62
C ARG A 289 32.24 -20.95 39.40
N TYR A 290 31.50 -21.71 40.20
CA TYR A 290 30.05 -21.76 40.15
C TYR A 290 29.42 -20.42 40.56
N GLU A 291 29.86 -19.82 41.66
CA GLU A 291 29.38 -18.49 42.10
C GLU A 291 29.83 -17.36 41.16
N LEU A 292 30.94 -17.50 40.43
CA LEU A 292 31.30 -16.61 39.32
C LEU A 292 30.30 -16.74 38.17
N CYS A 293 30.12 -17.95 37.63
CA CYS A 293 29.21 -18.23 36.52
C CYS A 293 27.76 -17.82 36.85
N LYS A 294 27.30 -18.07 38.08
CA LYS A 294 25.99 -17.65 38.60
C LYS A 294 25.85 -16.12 38.65
N ARG A 295 26.92 -15.39 38.95
CA ARG A 295 26.93 -13.92 38.95
C ARG A 295 26.93 -13.34 37.53
N GLU A 296 27.70 -13.94 36.63
CA GLU A 296 27.68 -13.60 35.19
C GLU A 296 26.31 -13.88 34.57
N ASN A 297 25.68 -15.01 34.93
CA ASN A 297 24.32 -15.33 34.50
C ASN A 297 23.28 -14.34 35.07
N ALA A 298 23.43 -13.91 36.33
CA ALA A 298 22.58 -12.86 36.90
C ALA A 298 22.78 -11.50 36.21
N GLU A 299 24.00 -11.18 35.75
CA GLU A 299 24.28 -9.96 34.99
C GLU A 299 23.71 -10.01 33.57
N THR A 300 23.85 -11.14 32.86
CA THR A 300 23.24 -11.32 31.53
C THR A 300 21.72 -11.30 31.59
N VAL A 301 21.09 -11.91 32.60
CA VAL A 301 19.64 -11.76 32.85
C VAL A 301 19.26 -10.29 33.03
N ARG A 302 20.01 -9.52 33.84
CA ARG A 302 19.76 -8.08 34.03
C ARG A 302 19.91 -7.27 32.74
N GLN A 303 20.83 -7.66 31.85
CA GLN A 303 21.00 -7.04 30.54
C GLN A 303 19.82 -7.38 29.61
N LEU A 304 19.31 -8.61 29.65
CA LEU A 304 18.12 -9.05 28.91
C LEU A 304 16.84 -8.37 29.41
N GLU A 305 16.66 -8.22 30.73
CA GLU A 305 15.57 -7.45 31.34
C GLU A 305 15.57 -6.01 30.82
N LYS A 306 16.72 -5.34 30.84
CA LYS A 306 16.87 -3.98 30.30
C LYS A 306 16.56 -3.90 28.80
N LEU A 307 17.06 -4.85 28.00
CA LEU A 307 16.73 -4.94 26.58
C LEU A 307 15.21 -5.15 26.37
N SER A 308 14.55 -5.95 27.22
CA SER A 308 13.10 -6.13 27.18
C SER A 308 12.35 -4.84 27.48
N GLU A 309 12.76 -4.06 28.49
CA GLU A 309 12.21 -2.73 28.75
C GLU A 309 12.42 -1.78 27.56
N ASP A 310 13.61 -1.78 26.96
CA ASP A 310 13.91 -0.95 25.78
C ASP A 310 13.06 -1.37 24.57
N PHE A 311 12.80 -2.67 24.36
CA PHE A 311 11.86 -3.17 23.35
C PHE A 311 10.39 -2.86 23.66
N GLU A 312 9.98 -2.80 24.92
CA GLU A 312 8.64 -2.34 25.31
C GLU A 312 8.45 -0.84 25.07
N ARG A 313 9.44 -0.02 25.43
CA ARG A 313 9.46 1.43 25.09
C ARG A 313 9.46 1.68 23.60
N LEU A 314 10.17 0.86 22.82
CA LEU A 314 10.16 0.96 21.36
C LEU A 314 8.79 0.56 20.79
N ARG A 315 8.17 -0.51 21.33
CA ARG A 315 6.80 -0.91 20.96
C ARG A 315 5.75 0.13 21.32
N SER A 316 5.84 0.78 22.49
CA SER A 316 4.96 1.91 22.83
C SER A 316 5.22 3.12 21.92
N GLY A 317 6.49 3.45 21.64
CA GLY A 317 6.83 4.52 20.69
C GLY A 317 6.30 4.27 19.27
N PHE A 318 6.31 3.01 18.80
CA PHE A 318 5.65 2.64 17.54
C PHE A 318 4.12 2.70 17.62
N ALA A 319 3.51 2.38 18.76
CA ALA A 319 2.07 2.55 18.97
C ALA A 319 1.68 4.04 18.93
N ASP A 320 2.39 4.91 19.66
CA ASP A 320 2.19 6.36 19.68
C ASP A 320 2.40 6.99 18.28
N ALA A 321 3.42 6.52 17.54
CA ALA A 321 3.67 6.96 16.17
C ALA A 321 2.57 6.50 15.20
N ARG A 322 2.06 5.28 15.38
CA ARG A 322 0.92 4.77 14.60
C ARG A 322 -0.37 5.50 14.93
N GLU A 323 -0.61 5.84 16.19
CA GLU A 323 -1.77 6.65 16.61
C GLU A 323 -1.71 8.04 15.98
N LYS A 324 -0.56 8.71 16.02
CA LYS A 324 -0.35 10.00 15.32
C LYS A 324 -0.53 9.89 13.81
N ASN A 325 -0.04 8.82 13.17
CA ASN A 325 -0.29 8.61 11.75
C ASN A 325 -1.79 8.42 11.47
N ASN A 326 -2.52 7.67 12.31
CA ASN A 326 -3.97 7.54 12.18
C ASN A 326 -4.70 8.89 12.39
N GLU A 327 -4.24 9.76 13.30
CA GLU A 327 -4.77 11.13 13.49
C GLU A 327 -4.51 12.02 12.27
N VAL A 328 -3.31 11.93 11.68
CA VAL A 328 -2.96 12.64 10.44
C VAL A 328 -3.77 12.11 9.25
N ASP A 329 -3.92 10.79 9.12
CA ASP A 329 -4.76 10.17 8.08
C ASP A 329 -6.24 10.54 8.26
N ALA A 330 -6.74 10.64 9.50
CA ALA A 330 -8.09 11.14 9.78
C ALA A 330 -8.23 12.62 9.36
N SER A 331 -7.27 13.48 9.74
CA SER A 331 -7.25 14.89 9.34
C SER A 331 -7.13 15.08 7.82
N LEU A 332 -6.37 14.22 7.13
CA LEU A 332 -6.26 14.22 5.67
C LEU A 332 -7.55 13.73 5.02
N ASN A 333 -8.22 12.71 5.56
CA ASN A 333 -9.53 12.27 5.08
C ASN A 333 -10.59 13.36 5.26
N ASP A 334 -10.64 14.05 6.41
CA ASP A 334 -11.53 15.19 6.65
C ASP A 334 -11.28 16.33 5.63
N GLU A 335 -10.03 16.61 5.27
CA GLU A 335 -9.70 17.61 4.26
C GLU A 335 -10.03 17.14 2.83
N VAL A 336 -9.80 15.86 2.52
CA VAL A 336 -10.24 15.24 1.25
C VAL A 336 -11.75 15.25 1.12
N GLU A 337 -12.51 15.07 2.21
CA GLU A 337 -13.97 15.16 2.22
C GLU A 337 -14.44 16.61 1.98
N LYS A 338 -13.85 17.61 2.65
CA LYS A 338 -14.09 19.04 2.35
C LYS A 338 -13.78 19.39 0.89
N LEU A 339 -12.68 18.87 0.33
CA LEU A 339 -12.30 19.11 -1.06
C LEU A 339 -13.26 18.41 -2.05
N ARG A 340 -13.80 17.23 -1.70
CA ARG A 340 -14.86 16.57 -2.48
C ARG A 340 -16.15 17.39 -2.46
N ASP A 341 -16.57 17.88 -1.29
CA ASP A 341 -17.75 18.74 -1.15
C ASP A 341 -17.59 20.06 -1.93
N ALA A 342 -16.43 20.70 -1.85
CA ALA A 342 -16.12 21.91 -2.62
C ALA A 342 -16.10 21.65 -4.13
N LEU A 343 -15.57 20.51 -4.56
CA LEU A 343 -15.60 20.09 -5.96
C LEU A 343 -17.03 19.80 -6.45
N GLU A 344 -17.85 19.14 -5.64
CA GLU A 344 -19.25 18.85 -5.99
C GLU A 344 -20.10 20.13 -6.03
N GLN A 345 -19.88 21.05 -5.08
CA GLN A 345 -20.47 22.40 -5.12
C GLN A 345 -20.05 23.16 -6.38
N SER A 346 -18.77 23.10 -6.77
CA SER A 346 -18.28 23.69 -8.02
C SER A 346 -18.91 23.06 -9.27
N LYS A 347 -19.13 21.73 -9.29
CA LYS A 347 -19.89 21.07 -10.37
C LYS A 347 -21.33 21.56 -10.41
N ALA A 348 -22.01 21.67 -9.26
CA ALA A 348 -23.38 22.13 -9.17
C ALA A 348 -23.54 23.59 -9.64
N ASP A 349 -22.61 24.48 -9.28
CA ASP A 349 -22.62 25.87 -9.72
C ASP A 349 -22.29 26.02 -11.22
N ARG A 350 -21.41 25.15 -11.75
CA ARG A 350 -21.19 25.03 -13.20
C ARG A 350 -22.43 24.53 -13.95
N GLU A 351 -23.22 23.63 -13.36
CA GLU A 351 -24.47 23.17 -13.97
C GLU A 351 -25.56 24.25 -13.91
N ARG A 352 -25.67 25.00 -12.80
CA ARG A 352 -26.49 26.21 -12.73
C ARG A 352 -26.12 27.23 -13.81
N LEU A 353 -24.81 27.47 -14.01
CA LEU A 353 -24.33 28.34 -15.09
C LEU A 353 -24.69 27.81 -16.49
N ARG A 354 -24.71 26.50 -16.70
CA ARG A 354 -25.20 25.90 -17.95
C ARG A 354 -26.71 26.12 -18.13
N GLU A 355 -27.51 25.90 -17.09
CA GLU A 355 -28.94 26.21 -17.11
C GLU A 355 -29.19 27.69 -17.43
N ASP A 356 -28.46 28.61 -16.78
CA ASP A 356 -28.59 30.04 -17.01
C ASP A 356 -28.18 30.41 -18.45
N VAL A 357 -27.08 29.85 -18.97
CA VAL A 357 -26.69 30.03 -20.39
C VAL A 357 -27.75 29.50 -21.35
N GLU A 358 -28.40 28.37 -21.04
CA GLU A 358 -29.47 27.83 -21.89
C GLU A 358 -30.77 28.64 -21.78
N ARG A 359 -31.07 29.22 -20.62
CA ARG A 359 -32.13 30.24 -20.46
C ARG A 359 -31.80 31.51 -21.25
N PHE A 360 -30.55 31.96 -21.26
CA PHE A 360 -30.12 33.10 -22.09
C PHE A 360 -30.23 32.78 -23.59
N ARG A 361 -29.87 31.58 -24.05
CA ARG A 361 -30.10 31.14 -25.44
C ARG A 361 -31.58 31.08 -25.79
N SER A 362 -32.41 30.59 -24.88
CA SER A 362 -33.87 30.57 -25.03
C SER A 362 -34.44 32.00 -25.12
N ALA A 363 -33.89 32.95 -24.36
CA ALA A 363 -34.27 34.36 -24.43
C ALA A 363 -33.78 35.03 -25.73
N VAL A 364 -32.57 34.75 -26.20
CA VAL A 364 -32.04 35.27 -27.47
C VAL A 364 -32.86 34.75 -28.65
N THR A 365 -33.16 33.44 -28.69
CA THR A 365 -34.00 32.86 -29.75
C THR A 365 -35.44 33.39 -29.71
N ALA A 366 -35.99 33.71 -28.53
CA ALA A 366 -37.25 34.42 -28.42
C ALA A 366 -37.16 35.84 -29.00
N ILE A 367 -36.11 36.61 -28.67
CA ILE A 367 -35.86 37.95 -29.23
C ILE A 367 -35.69 37.89 -30.76
N ASP A 368 -34.96 36.91 -31.30
CA ASP A 368 -34.81 36.72 -32.74
C ASP A 368 -36.17 36.44 -33.40
N SER A 369 -37.03 35.63 -32.77
CA SER A 369 -38.39 35.38 -33.27
C SER A 369 -39.29 36.63 -33.22
N GLU A 370 -39.12 37.51 -32.22
CA GLU A 370 -39.79 38.82 -32.16
C GLU A 370 -39.24 39.77 -33.24
N LEU A 371 -37.93 39.78 -33.48
CA LEU A 371 -37.29 40.57 -34.53
C LEU A 371 -37.72 40.12 -35.94
N ASP A 372 -37.84 38.82 -36.18
CA ASP A 372 -38.38 38.29 -37.43
C ASP A 372 -39.89 38.59 -37.57
N GLY A 373 -40.66 38.50 -36.48
CA GLY A 373 -42.05 38.99 -36.45
C GLY A 373 -42.18 40.48 -36.78
N LEU A 374 -41.25 41.32 -36.28
CA LEU A 374 -41.18 42.75 -36.61
C LEU A 374 -40.71 42.99 -38.05
N ARG A 375 -39.79 42.19 -38.59
CA ARG A 375 -39.36 42.24 -40.00
C ARG A 375 -40.49 41.86 -40.95
N ASP A 376 -41.23 40.79 -40.64
CA ASP A 376 -42.40 40.39 -41.43
C ASP A 376 -43.54 41.39 -41.30
N SER A 377 -43.77 41.99 -40.12
CA SER A 377 -44.72 43.10 -39.94
C SER A 377 -44.30 44.32 -40.77
N ASN A 378 -43.02 44.70 -40.76
CA ASN A 378 -42.50 45.77 -41.62
C ASN A 378 -42.59 45.42 -43.11
N ARG A 379 -42.43 44.14 -43.51
CA ARG A 379 -42.62 43.71 -44.89
C ARG A 379 -44.08 43.84 -45.31
N ARG A 380 -45.03 43.41 -44.47
CA ARG A 380 -46.47 43.61 -44.70
C ARG A 380 -46.83 45.10 -44.76
N LEU A 381 -46.30 45.92 -43.85
CA LEU A 381 -46.51 47.38 -43.90
C LEU A 381 -45.87 48.01 -45.15
N ALA A 382 -44.75 47.49 -45.65
CA ALA A 382 -44.15 47.93 -46.90
C ALA A 382 -44.99 47.50 -48.12
N GLU A 383 -45.56 46.29 -48.11
CA GLU A 383 -46.52 45.80 -49.11
C GLU A 383 -47.84 46.60 -49.07
N GLU A 384 -48.38 46.89 -47.89
CA GLU A 384 -49.54 47.77 -47.69
C GLU A 384 -49.23 49.20 -48.16
N ASN A 385 -48.07 49.76 -47.80
CA ASN A 385 -47.64 51.07 -48.30
C ASN A 385 -47.42 51.06 -49.82
N ALA A 386 -46.96 49.96 -50.42
CA ALA A 386 -46.81 49.83 -51.87
C ALA A 386 -48.17 49.69 -52.57
N THR A 387 -49.12 48.94 -52.01
CA THR A 387 -50.50 48.85 -52.53
C THR A 387 -51.28 50.15 -52.33
N MET A 388 -51.07 50.86 -51.22
CA MET A 388 -51.59 52.22 -51.02
C MET A 388 -50.94 53.23 -51.96
N SER A 389 -49.63 53.18 -52.17
CA SER A 389 -48.93 54.04 -53.14
C SER A 389 -49.42 53.76 -54.56
N SER A 390 -49.54 52.49 -54.95
CA SER A 390 -50.12 52.09 -56.24
C SER A 390 -51.61 52.47 -56.34
N THR A 391 -52.36 52.44 -55.24
CA THR A 391 -53.75 52.93 -55.20
C THR A 391 -53.82 54.44 -55.35
N ILE A 392 -52.91 55.19 -54.72
CA ILE A 392 -52.79 56.64 -54.84
C ILE A 392 -52.31 57.02 -56.25
N GLU A 393 -51.33 56.32 -56.83
CA GLU A 393 -50.90 56.49 -58.23
C GLU A 393 -52.03 56.15 -59.21
N ARG A 394 -52.78 55.06 -58.96
CA ARG A 394 -53.96 54.66 -59.74
C ARG A 394 -55.09 55.67 -59.59
N ASP A 395 -55.28 56.27 -58.41
CA ASP A 395 -56.33 57.26 -58.15
C ASP A 395 -55.90 58.68 -58.56
N ILE A 396 -54.60 58.99 -58.65
CA ILE A 396 -54.04 60.19 -59.30
C ILE A 396 -54.13 60.05 -60.83
N GLY A 397 -53.83 58.86 -61.37
CA GLY A 397 -53.95 58.55 -62.80
C GLY A 397 -55.40 58.42 -63.29
N ASN A 398 -56.32 57.95 -62.42
CA ASN A 398 -57.76 57.98 -62.67
C ASN A 398 -58.41 59.31 -62.29
N PHE A 399 -57.80 60.11 -61.40
CA PHE A 399 -58.17 61.51 -61.31
C PHE A 399 -57.90 62.13 -62.68
N ARG A 400 -58.96 62.66 -63.29
CA ARG A 400 -58.88 63.34 -64.58
C ARG A 400 -58.02 64.61 -64.56
N TYR A 401 -57.15 64.84 -63.57
CA TYR A 401 -56.22 65.96 -63.62
C TYR A 401 -55.20 65.80 -64.75
N ASP A 402 -54.58 64.64 -64.98
CA ASP A 402 -53.62 64.54 -66.09
C ASP A 402 -54.33 64.47 -67.45
N ALA A 403 -55.45 63.75 -67.56
CA ALA A 403 -56.27 63.77 -68.78
C ALA A 403 -56.86 65.17 -69.10
N SER A 404 -57.38 65.89 -68.09
CA SER A 404 -57.96 67.22 -68.27
C SER A 404 -56.89 68.31 -68.36
N LEU A 405 -55.75 68.24 -67.67
CA LEU A 405 -54.63 69.16 -67.92
C LEU A 405 -54.07 68.90 -69.30
N LYS A 406 -53.92 67.65 -69.76
CA LYS A 406 -53.42 67.37 -71.11
C LYS A 406 -54.42 67.80 -72.17
N GLU A 407 -55.72 67.66 -71.95
CA GLU A 407 -56.75 68.24 -72.82
C GLU A 407 -56.73 69.77 -72.80
N ILE A 408 -56.61 70.41 -71.63
CA ILE A 408 -56.53 71.88 -71.47
C ILE A 408 -55.21 72.43 -72.03
N LEU A 409 -54.08 71.74 -71.83
CA LEU A 409 -52.77 72.12 -72.34
C LEU A 409 -52.69 71.91 -73.84
N SER A 410 -53.12 70.76 -74.38
CA SER A 410 -53.21 70.55 -75.83
C SER A 410 -54.33 71.38 -76.49
N ARG A 411 -55.26 71.96 -75.72
CA ARG A 411 -56.18 73.00 -76.18
C ARG A 411 -55.50 74.36 -76.19
N ASN A 412 -54.88 74.78 -75.08
CA ASN A 412 -54.11 76.01 -74.99
C ASN A 412 -52.92 76.04 -75.96
N GLU A 413 -52.32 74.89 -76.29
CA GLU A 413 -51.20 74.74 -77.23
C GLU A 413 -51.69 74.82 -78.69
N ARG A 414 -52.90 74.33 -78.98
CA ARG A 414 -53.60 74.65 -80.22
C ARG A 414 -54.00 76.12 -80.27
N ASP A 415 -54.68 76.63 -79.26
CA ASP A 415 -55.08 78.04 -79.19
C ASP A 415 -53.85 78.98 -79.28
N LEU A 416 -52.69 78.61 -78.73
CA LEU A 416 -51.40 79.33 -78.87
C LEU A 416 -50.73 79.12 -80.24
N SER A 417 -50.96 77.99 -80.90
CA SER A 417 -50.52 77.76 -82.28
C SER A 417 -51.37 78.59 -83.24
N ASP A 418 -52.69 78.56 -83.09
CA ASP A 418 -53.66 79.37 -83.82
C ASP A 418 -53.39 80.86 -83.57
N PHE A 419 -53.13 81.29 -82.32
CA PHE A 419 -52.69 82.66 -82.03
C PHE A 419 -51.33 83.01 -82.64
N ARG A 420 -50.40 82.05 -82.77
CA ARG A 420 -49.10 82.28 -83.41
C ARG A 420 -49.25 82.39 -84.92
N GLU A 421 -50.12 81.58 -85.53
CA GLU A 421 -50.43 81.62 -86.96
C GLU A 421 -51.25 82.89 -87.30
N GLU A 422 -52.20 83.30 -86.44
CA GLU A 422 -52.87 84.60 -86.52
C GLU A 422 -51.89 85.76 -86.31
N PHE A 423 -50.94 85.67 -85.38
CA PHE A 423 -49.95 86.72 -85.13
C PHE A 423 -48.92 86.81 -86.28
N GLU A 424 -48.48 85.70 -86.84
CA GLU A 424 -47.65 85.66 -88.06
C GLU A 424 -48.43 86.21 -89.26
N ALA A 425 -49.71 85.87 -89.42
CA ALA A 425 -50.58 86.48 -90.43
C ALA A 425 -50.81 87.99 -90.20
N LEU A 426 -50.89 88.45 -88.95
CA LEU A 426 -51.00 89.88 -88.60
C LEU A 426 -49.67 90.61 -88.86
N GLN A 427 -48.54 89.97 -88.57
CA GLN A 427 -47.19 90.51 -88.76
C GLN A 427 -46.81 90.55 -90.24
N GLU A 428 -47.21 89.55 -91.02
CA GLU A 428 -47.10 89.55 -92.47
C GLU A 428 -48.10 90.54 -93.10
N GLY A 429 -49.31 90.64 -92.58
CA GLY A 429 -50.28 91.68 -92.93
C GLY A 429 -49.73 93.09 -92.71
N HIS A 430 -49.16 93.38 -91.54
CA HIS A 430 -48.48 94.66 -91.26
C HIS A 430 -47.19 94.84 -92.07
N SER A 431 -46.49 93.78 -92.46
CA SER A 431 -45.35 93.87 -93.38
C SER A 431 -45.81 94.28 -94.79
N GLN A 432 -46.88 93.66 -95.30
CA GLN A 432 -47.51 94.04 -96.57
C GLN A 432 -48.12 95.45 -96.52
N GLU A 433 -48.73 95.85 -95.41
CA GLU A 433 -49.24 97.20 -95.17
C GLU A 433 -48.10 98.23 -95.06
N SER A 434 -46.98 97.89 -94.42
CA SER A 434 -45.77 98.72 -94.36
C SER A 434 -45.11 98.87 -95.74
N VAL A 435 -45.14 97.83 -96.57
CA VAL A 435 -44.67 97.90 -97.97
C VAL A 435 -45.63 98.74 -98.81
N ALA A 436 -46.94 98.58 -98.65
CA ALA A 436 -47.95 99.39 -99.33
C ALA A 436 -47.85 100.89 -98.94
N THR A 437 -47.72 101.20 -97.65
CA THR A 437 -47.50 102.58 -97.18
C THR A 437 -46.13 103.13 -97.56
N SER A 438 -45.11 102.29 -97.75
CA SER A 438 -43.82 102.71 -98.33
C SER A 438 -43.96 103.05 -99.82
N ILE A 439 -44.68 102.23 -100.60
CA ILE A 439 -45.00 102.51 -102.02
C ILE A 439 -45.81 103.80 -102.14
N VAL A 440 -46.85 103.99 -101.33
CA VAL A 440 -47.66 105.22 -101.29
C VAL A 440 -46.83 106.42 -100.82
N ASN A 441 -45.94 106.28 -99.85
CA ASN A 441 -45.01 107.36 -99.46
C ASN A 441 -44.03 107.72 -100.58
N ASN A 442 -43.55 106.75 -101.36
CA ASN A 442 -42.67 107.02 -102.49
C ASN A 442 -43.44 107.71 -103.63
N GLN A 443 -44.66 107.25 -103.94
CA GLN A 443 -45.57 107.96 -104.86
C GLN A 443 -45.86 109.40 -104.41
N LEU A 444 -46.14 109.61 -103.12
CA LEU A 444 -46.33 110.96 -102.56
C LEU A 444 -45.04 111.79 -102.58
N LYS A 445 -43.86 111.21 -102.39
CA LYS A 445 -42.57 111.91 -102.54
C LYS A 445 -42.31 112.31 -103.98
N ASP A 446 -42.60 111.43 -104.94
CA ASP A 446 -42.47 111.69 -106.37
C ASP A 446 -43.49 112.75 -106.84
N GLU A 447 -44.72 112.72 -106.31
CA GLU A 447 -45.74 113.74 -106.54
C GLU A 447 -45.36 115.09 -105.90
N ILE A 448 -44.80 115.09 -104.68
CA ILE A 448 -44.24 116.31 -104.05
C ILE A 448 -43.04 116.84 -104.84
N ALA A 449 -42.19 115.98 -105.41
CA ALA A 449 -41.09 116.38 -106.27
C ALA A 449 -41.61 117.00 -107.59
N ALA A 450 -42.61 116.38 -108.23
CA ALA A 450 -43.28 116.90 -109.41
C ALA A 450 -43.99 118.23 -109.14
N LEU A 451 -44.65 118.39 -107.99
CA LEU A 451 -45.28 119.63 -107.56
C LEU A 451 -44.25 120.73 -107.23
N ARG A 452 -43.10 120.37 -106.65
CA ARG A 452 -41.98 121.31 -106.46
C ARG A 452 -41.39 121.78 -107.78
N GLU A 453 -41.18 120.88 -108.74
CA GLU A 453 -40.66 121.27 -110.06
C GLU A 453 -41.68 122.06 -110.87
N ARG A 454 -42.97 121.73 -110.77
CA ARG A 454 -44.06 122.55 -111.31
C ARG A 454 -44.07 123.96 -110.68
N ASN A 455 -43.91 124.07 -109.36
CA ASN A 455 -43.83 125.38 -108.70
C ASN A 455 -42.55 126.13 -109.11
N ARG A 456 -41.41 125.45 -109.27
CA ARG A 456 -40.15 126.04 -109.77
C ARG A 456 -40.33 126.61 -111.18
N LEU A 457 -40.99 125.86 -112.07
CA LEU A 457 -41.33 126.31 -113.42
C LEU A 457 -42.35 127.46 -113.40
N GLN A 458 -43.31 127.46 -112.47
CA GLN A 458 -44.29 128.53 -112.33
C GLN A 458 -43.68 129.80 -111.69
N GLU A 459 -42.64 129.67 -110.86
CA GLU A 459 -41.80 130.77 -110.38
C GLU A 459 -40.90 131.32 -111.50
N GLU A 460 -40.33 130.47 -112.35
CA GLU A 460 -39.61 130.89 -113.56
C GLU A 460 -40.54 131.59 -114.56
N GLU A 461 -41.76 131.08 -114.79
CA GLU A 461 -42.80 131.74 -115.57
C GLU A 461 -43.19 133.10 -114.97
N SER A 462 -43.39 133.17 -113.64
CA SER A 462 -43.69 134.41 -112.93
C SER A 462 -42.55 135.42 -113.02
N ARG A 463 -41.29 134.95 -112.95
CA ARG A 463 -40.08 135.78 -113.11
C ARG A 463 -39.96 136.30 -114.55
N LEU A 464 -40.21 135.46 -115.55
CA LEU A 464 -40.28 135.88 -116.96
C LEU A 464 -41.44 136.86 -117.21
N LEU A 465 -42.58 136.70 -116.52
CA LEU A 465 -43.70 137.66 -116.54
C LEU A 465 -43.35 139.00 -115.89
N ILE A 466 -42.55 139.01 -114.83
CA ILE A 466 -41.99 140.24 -114.23
C ILE A 466 -41.00 140.90 -115.19
N GLU A 467 -40.10 140.13 -115.80
CA GLU A 467 -39.10 140.62 -116.76
C GLU A 467 -39.76 141.15 -118.05
N MET A 468 -40.80 140.48 -118.54
CA MET A 468 -41.66 140.94 -119.63
C MET A 468 -42.44 142.21 -119.25
N ASN A 469 -42.96 142.31 -118.02
CA ASN A 469 -43.59 143.55 -117.53
C ASN A 469 -42.59 144.72 -117.41
N VAL A 470 -41.33 144.46 -117.06
CA VAL A 470 -40.27 145.49 -117.07
C VAL A 470 -39.94 145.91 -118.50
N HIS A 471 -39.93 144.98 -119.46
CA HIS A 471 -39.77 145.29 -120.89
C HIS A 471 -40.97 146.06 -121.46
N LEU A 472 -42.20 145.71 -121.08
CA LEU A 472 -43.41 146.44 -121.46
C LEU A 472 -43.42 147.85 -120.85
N ARG A 473 -43.11 148.03 -119.56
CA ARG A 473 -43.00 149.37 -118.95
C ARG A 473 -41.94 150.25 -119.62
N LYS A 474 -40.79 149.68 -120.04
CA LYS A 474 -39.79 150.42 -120.84
C LYS A 474 -40.27 150.78 -122.24
N LYS A 475 -41.16 149.98 -122.83
CA LYS A 475 -41.79 150.27 -124.13
C LYS A 475 -42.87 151.35 -123.99
N ASP A 476 -43.75 151.22 -123.00
CA ASP A 476 -44.83 152.16 -122.70
C ASP A 476 -44.26 153.56 -122.37
N GLN A 477 -43.15 153.62 -121.65
CA GLN A 477 -42.48 154.90 -121.34
C GLN A 477 -41.89 155.59 -122.58
N GLY A 478 -41.56 154.84 -123.64
CA GLY A 478 -41.21 155.36 -124.97
C GLY A 478 -42.42 155.69 -125.87
N GLU A 479 -43.59 155.10 -125.61
CA GLU A 479 -44.84 155.49 -126.26
C GLU A 479 -45.47 156.73 -125.62
N VAL A 480 -45.26 156.99 -124.31
CA VAL A 480 -45.71 158.21 -123.61
C VAL A 480 -45.09 159.50 -124.18
N GLU A 481 -43.80 159.49 -124.53
CA GLU A 481 -43.16 160.62 -125.23
C GLU A 481 -43.72 160.82 -126.65
N LYS A 482 -44.21 159.74 -127.27
CA LYS A 482 -44.81 159.74 -128.61
C LYS A 482 -46.27 160.22 -128.59
N THR A 483 -47.01 159.96 -127.51
CA THR A 483 -48.37 160.49 -127.30
C THR A 483 -48.36 161.98 -126.93
N ALA A 484 -47.34 162.48 -126.22
CA ALA A 484 -47.19 163.91 -125.97
C ALA A 484 -47.12 164.74 -127.28
N LEU A 485 -46.43 164.19 -128.30
CA LEU A 485 -46.36 164.74 -129.66
C LEU A 485 -47.65 164.60 -130.49
N LEU A 486 -48.62 163.80 -130.04
CA LEU A 486 -49.93 163.62 -130.68
C LEU A 486 -51.02 164.45 -129.98
N GLU A 487 -50.96 164.65 -128.68
CA GLU A 487 -51.92 165.49 -127.93
C GLU A 487 -51.82 166.98 -128.29
N GLU A 488 -50.65 167.46 -128.73
CA GLU A 488 -50.51 168.80 -129.32
C GLU A 488 -51.22 168.91 -130.69
N LYS A 489 -51.30 167.82 -131.46
CA LYS A 489 -52.10 167.76 -132.70
C LYS A 489 -53.61 167.63 -132.43
N VAL A 490 -54.03 166.90 -131.39
CA VAL A 490 -55.44 166.73 -131.05
C VAL A 490 -56.08 168.03 -130.54
N ARG A 491 -55.30 168.95 -129.95
CA ARG A 491 -55.77 170.32 -129.60
C ARG A 491 -56.27 171.13 -130.80
N TYR A 492 -55.89 170.77 -132.03
CA TYR A 492 -56.38 171.43 -133.26
C TYR A 492 -57.67 170.83 -133.83
N VAL A 493 -58.16 169.70 -133.33
CA VAL A 493 -59.32 168.98 -133.89
C VAL A 493 -60.54 168.98 -132.96
N LEU A 494 -60.35 169.03 -131.64
CA LEU A 494 -61.47 168.99 -130.70
C LEU A 494 -62.24 170.33 -130.52
N VAL A 495 -61.79 171.40 -131.19
CA VAL A 495 -62.56 172.65 -131.33
C VAL A 495 -63.77 172.45 -132.26
N ASP A 496 -63.71 171.51 -133.21
CA ASP A 496 -64.77 171.29 -134.21
C ASP A 496 -65.87 170.31 -133.77
N LEU A 497 -65.65 169.51 -132.72
CA LEU A 497 -66.60 168.49 -132.26
C LEU A 497 -67.52 168.94 -131.10
N GLN A 498 -67.43 170.19 -130.65
CA GLN A 498 -68.46 170.81 -129.81
C GLN A 498 -69.77 171.13 -130.57
N LEU A 499 -69.84 170.90 -131.89
CA LEU A 499 -70.95 171.32 -132.74
C LEU A 499 -71.84 170.20 -133.30
N ILE A 500 -71.45 168.93 -133.18
CA ILE A 500 -72.18 167.81 -133.82
C ILE A 500 -72.85 166.90 -132.79
N SER A 501 -74.14 167.17 -132.60
CA SER A 501 -75.17 166.21 -132.15
C SER A 501 -75.05 165.68 -130.70
N TRP A 502 -75.71 166.22 -129.68
CA TRP A 502 -76.83 167.18 -129.58
C TRP A 502 -78.16 166.82 -130.28
N TYR A 503 -78.21 165.88 -131.23
CA TYR A 503 -79.41 165.67 -132.08
C TYR A 503 -79.81 164.22 -132.34
N TYR A 504 -79.10 163.22 -131.80
CA TYR A 504 -79.45 161.80 -131.96
C TYR A 504 -79.81 161.09 -130.63
N ASN A 505 -80.39 161.86 -129.71
CA ASN A 505 -81.35 161.30 -128.79
C ASN A 505 -82.69 161.09 -129.54
N ASN A 506 -83.45 160.06 -129.18
CA ASN A 506 -84.84 159.76 -129.57
C ASN A 506 -85.10 158.99 -130.90
N SER A 507 -86.03 158.01 -130.81
CA SER A 507 -86.55 157.11 -131.86
C SER A 507 -85.64 155.96 -132.34
N ASN A 508 -86.10 154.71 -132.50
CA ASN A 508 -87.29 154.01 -132.01
C ASN A 508 -86.94 152.49 -132.01
N ASN A 509 -87.17 151.68 -130.97
CA ASN A 509 -88.44 151.28 -130.34
C ASN A 509 -89.12 150.07 -131.04
N ILE A 510 -89.44 149.06 -130.24
CA ILE A 510 -90.37 147.92 -130.49
C ILE A 510 -89.88 146.76 -131.38
N VAL A 511 -90.12 145.54 -130.85
CA VAL A 511 -89.80 144.16 -131.29
C VAL A 511 -88.49 143.61 -130.70
N CYS A 512 -88.46 142.55 -129.88
CA CYS A 512 -89.45 141.76 -129.10
C CYS A 512 -88.59 140.98 -128.05
N SER A 513 -88.81 140.97 -126.73
CA SER A 513 -89.82 140.19 -125.97
C SER A 513 -90.02 138.74 -126.47
N LEU A 514 -89.73 137.73 -125.61
CA LEU A 514 -89.69 136.26 -125.84
C LEU A 514 -88.27 135.72 -126.15
N LEU A 515 -87.68 134.76 -125.44
CA LEU A 515 -88.06 134.03 -124.21
C LEU A 515 -86.86 134.06 -123.23
N GLU A 516 -87.01 134.57 -122.00
CA GLU A 516 -87.52 133.87 -120.80
C GLU A 516 -86.52 132.83 -120.25
N GLN A 517 -85.95 132.99 -119.05
CA GLN A 517 -86.56 133.13 -117.72
C GLN A 517 -87.10 131.78 -117.19
N HIS A 518 -86.24 131.02 -116.51
CA HIS A 518 -86.41 130.42 -115.17
C HIS A 518 -85.20 129.48 -114.95
N GLN A 519 -84.44 129.46 -113.84
CA GLN A 519 -84.72 129.59 -112.39
C GLN A 519 -85.40 128.35 -111.78
N VAL A 520 -84.70 127.74 -110.80
CA VAL A 520 -85.20 126.76 -109.80
C VAL A 520 -85.58 125.41 -110.43
N GLU A 521 -84.94 124.28 -110.14
CA GLU A 521 -84.57 123.68 -108.84
C GLU A 521 -83.06 123.32 -108.77
N LEU A 522 -82.29 123.51 -107.68
CA LEU A 522 -82.54 123.32 -106.26
C LEU A 522 -82.78 121.85 -105.85
N GLN A 523 -81.68 121.14 -105.59
CA GLN A 523 -81.34 120.52 -104.30
C GLN A 523 -82.39 119.66 -103.53
N GLU A 524 -83.56 119.32 -104.09
CA GLU A 524 -84.52 118.48 -103.38
C GLU A 524 -84.12 117.00 -103.41
N SER A 525 -83.65 116.56 -102.25
CA SER A 525 -84.05 115.28 -101.65
C SER A 525 -83.74 114.03 -102.48
N LEU A 526 -82.70 113.24 -102.17
CA LEU A 526 -82.41 112.62 -100.85
C LEU A 526 -83.61 111.95 -100.15
N ARG A 527 -84.87 112.17 -100.58
CA ARG A 527 -86.08 111.65 -99.93
C ARG A 527 -87.26 111.55 -100.89
N THR A 528 -87.51 110.33 -101.35
CA THR A 528 -88.70 109.52 -101.03
C THR A 528 -88.41 108.15 -101.67
N MET A 529 -87.85 107.16 -100.97
CA MET A 529 -88.21 106.61 -99.67
C MET A 529 -89.68 106.17 -99.58
N GLU A 530 -89.83 104.92 -99.12
CA GLU A 530 -91.04 104.19 -98.69
C GLU A 530 -91.76 103.29 -99.71
N LYS A 531 -92.14 102.10 -99.18
CA LYS A 531 -92.86 100.96 -99.76
C LYS A 531 -92.07 100.15 -100.82
N GLU A 532 -91.98 98.83 -100.74
CA GLU A 532 -92.55 97.84 -99.81
C GLU A 532 -91.59 96.61 -99.84
N LEU A 533 -91.17 96.03 -98.70
CA LEU A 533 -91.86 94.94 -97.98
C LEU A 533 -91.26 93.55 -98.30
N ASN A 534 -90.71 92.90 -97.27
CA ASN A 534 -90.69 91.44 -97.05
C ASN A 534 -89.85 90.55 -97.99
N ASP A 535 -89.52 89.30 -97.65
CA ASP A 535 -89.61 88.52 -96.40
C ASP A 535 -88.40 87.54 -96.42
N ALA A 536 -87.76 87.19 -95.30
CA ALA A 536 -88.11 86.06 -94.42
C ALA A 536 -88.38 84.71 -95.11
N LYS A 537 -87.98 83.61 -94.43
CA LYS A 537 -88.18 82.17 -94.75
C LYS A 537 -87.08 81.55 -95.64
N SER A 538 -86.57 80.33 -95.34
CA SER A 538 -86.98 79.36 -94.30
C SER A 538 -86.07 78.13 -94.22
N ASN A 539 -86.19 77.40 -93.10
CA ASN A 539 -86.17 75.91 -93.03
C ASN A 539 -84.81 75.18 -93.26
N GLU A 540 -84.56 73.97 -92.73
CA GLU A 540 -85.43 73.02 -92.00
C GLU A 540 -84.66 71.99 -91.10
N ARG A 541 -85.28 71.64 -89.96
CA ARG A 541 -85.56 70.28 -89.38
C ARG A 541 -84.44 69.23 -89.11
N THR A 542 -84.22 68.81 -87.83
CA THR A 542 -84.73 67.59 -87.08
C THR A 542 -84.09 66.24 -87.50
N THR A 543 -83.89 65.15 -86.72
CA THR A 543 -84.58 64.41 -85.59
C THR A 543 -83.53 63.57 -84.78
N ALA A 544 -83.65 63.15 -83.50
CA ALA A 544 -84.40 62.01 -82.88
C ALA A 544 -84.05 60.56 -83.39
N ASP A 545 -83.94 59.45 -82.61
CA ASP A 545 -84.08 59.20 -81.13
C ASP A 545 -83.63 57.77 -80.63
N SER A 546 -83.48 57.57 -79.30
CA SER A 546 -83.74 56.35 -78.44
C SER A 546 -82.91 55.00 -78.40
N ASN A 547 -82.69 54.51 -77.15
CA ASN A 547 -82.66 53.15 -76.50
C ASN A 547 -81.92 51.87 -77.05
N GLY A 548 -81.25 51.12 -76.16
CA GLY A 548 -80.70 49.74 -76.34
C GLY A 548 -80.20 49.08 -75.03
N GLU A 549 -80.21 47.73 -74.89
CA GLU A 549 -80.09 46.99 -73.60
C GLU A 549 -79.79 45.44 -73.75
N TRP A 550 -79.60 44.68 -72.64
CA TRP A 550 -79.51 43.17 -72.46
C TRP A 550 -78.14 42.47 -72.80
N GLU A 551 -77.50 41.52 -72.08
CA GLU A 551 -77.65 40.71 -70.80
C GLU A 551 -76.21 40.28 -70.29
N LYS A 552 -75.84 40.10 -68.99
CA LYS A 552 -76.14 39.09 -67.92
C LYS A 552 -75.64 37.64 -68.18
N GLU A 553 -75.21 36.78 -67.22
CA GLU A 553 -74.96 36.78 -65.73
C GLU A 553 -74.01 35.56 -65.39
N SER A 554 -73.14 35.58 -64.35
CA SER A 554 -73.30 35.17 -62.91
C SER A 554 -73.53 33.64 -62.68
N TRP A 555 -73.14 32.93 -61.61
CA TRP A 555 -73.16 33.14 -60.14
C TRP A 555 -72.01 32.35 -59.44
N ASP A 556 -71.33 32.78 -58.34
CA ASP A 556 -71.74 32.95 -56.91
C ASP A 556 -72.07 31.63 -56.15
N SER A 557 -71.73 31.38 -54.86
CA SER A 557 -71.01 32.18 -53.83
C SER A 557 -70.62 31.34 -52.56
N ALA A 558 -69.81 31.93 -51.66
CA ALA A 558 -69.76 31.82 -50.18
C ALA A 558 -69.33 30.54 -49.35
N SER A 559 -68.20 30.69 -48.65
CA SER A 559 -68.03 30.68 -47.15
C SER A 559 -68.09 29.42 -46.22
N THR A 560 -66.91 29.08 -45.66
CA THR A 560 -66.62 28.77 -44.21
C THR A 560 -67.14 27.41 -43.60
N PRO A 561 -66.74 26.95 -42.37
CA PRO A 561 -65.84 25.78 -42.25
C PRO A 561 -66.24 24.71 -41.18
N VAL A 562 -65.29 23.81 -40.85
CA VAL A 562 -65.13 22.96 -39.62
C VAL A 562 -65.51 21.46 -39.69
N ASP A 563 -64.45 20.64 -39.58
CA ASP A 563 -64.24 19.33 -38.92
C ASP A 563 -65.14 18.08 -39.08
N SER A 564 -64.49 17.03 -39.62
CA SER A 564 -64.22 15.72 -38.97
C SER A 564 -65.13 14.48 -39.20
N TYR A 565 -64.45 13.33 -39.02
CA TYR A 565 -64.91 11.93 -38.85
C TYR A 565 -65.28 11.06 -40.07
N THR A 566 -64.27 10.25 -40.42
CA THR A 566 -64.25 8.87 -40.91
C THR A 566 -65.44 7.94 -40.57
N VAL A 567 -65.73 6.98 -41.47
CA VAL A 567 -65.49 5.51 -41.32
C VAL A 567 -66.26 4.69 -42.40
N GLY A 568 -65.55 3.75 -43.05
CA GLY A 568 -66.12 2.55 -43.68
C GLY A 568 -66.81 2.71 -45.06
N GLY A 569 -66.69 1.77 -46.01
CA GLY A 569 -65.92 0.53 -45.99
C GLY A 569 -66.47 -0.50 -47.01
N GLN A 570 -65.57 -1.23 -47.66
CA GLN A 570 -65.82 -2.44 -48.48
C GLN A 570 -66.67 -2.30 -49.75
N GLN A 571 -65.98 -2.29 -50.90
CA GLN A 571 -66.02 -3.50 -51.74
C GLN A 571 -64.62 -3.78 -52.33
N GLU A 572 -64.01 -4.87 -51.88
CA GLU A 572 -62.62 -5.23 -52.15
C GLU A 572 -62.50 -6.17 -53.37
N ASN A 573 -61.34 -6.16 -54.04
CA ASN A 573 -60.43 -7.32 -54.14
C ASN A 573 -59.54 -7.38 -55.40
N SER A 574 -59.84 -6.67 -56.50
CA SER A 574 -58.95 -6.66 -57.68
C SER A 574 -57.86 -5.58 -57.63
N THR A 575 -58.15 -4.42 -57.04
CA THR A 575 -57.22 -3.29 -56.93
C THR A 575 -56.13 -3.53 -55.89
N VAL A 576 -56.45 -4.21 -54.78
CA VAL A 576 -55.49 -4.48 -53.70
C VAL A 576 -54.34 -5.34 -54.18
N SER A 577 -54.59 -6.41 -54.95
CA SER A 577 -53.50 -7.27 -55.46
C SER A 577 -52.56 -6.54 -56.43
N CYS A 578 -53.10 -5.65 -57.27
CA CYS A 578 -52.30 -4.83 -58.19
C CYS A 578 -51.46 -3.80 -57.41
N LEU A 579 -52.07 -3.14 -56.43
CA LEU A 579 -51.39 -2.16 -55.57
C LEU A 579 -50.34 -2.81 -54.66
N THR A 580 -50.54 -4.04 -54.17
CA THR A 580 -49.51 -4.75 -53.40
C THR A 580 -48.32 -5.19 -54.25
N GLU A 581 -48.53 -5.52 -55.52
CA GLU A 581 -47.42 -5.86 -56.42
C GLU A 581 -46.64 -4.60 -56.82
N GLN A 582 -47.34 -3.51 -57.16
CA GLN A 582 -46.73 -2.19 -57.40
C GLN A 582 -46.01 -1.64 -56.17
N LEU A 583 -46.54 -1.86 -54.96
CA LEU A 583 -45.86 -1.46 -53.72
C LEU A 583 -44.63 -2.33 -53.45
N ARG A 584 -44.67 -3.64 -53.75
CA ARG A 584 -43.50 -4.52 -53.64
C ARG A 584 -42.41 -4.14 -54.63
N GLU A 585 -42.78 -3.83 -55.87
CA GLU A 585 -41.86 -3.37 -56.92
C GLU A 585 -41.28 -1.98 -56.58
N ALA A 586 -42.10 -1.04 -56.08
CA ALA A 586 -41.64 0.26 -55.62
C ALA A 586 -40.73 0.18 -54.37
N LEU A 587 -40.99 -0.76 -53.44
CA LEU A 587 -40.13 -1.01 -52.29
C LEU A 587 -38.81 -1.68 -52.69
N ALA A 588 -38.84 -2.60 -53.67
CA ALA A 588 -37.63 -3.19 -54.24
C ALA A 588 -36.76 -2.12 -54.95
N ALA A 589 -37.39 -1.28 -55.79
CA ALA A 589 -36.72 -0.16 -56.45
C ALA A 589 -36.18 0.89 -55.45
N ASN A 590 -36.88 1.12 -54.31
CA ASN A 590 -36.33 1.94 -53.23
C ASN A 590 -35.16 1.26 -52.53
N SER A 591 -35.19 -0.05 -52.30
CA SER A 591 -34.05 -0.76 -51.68
C SER A 591 -32.80 -0.74 -52.57
N GLU A 592 -32.97 -0.93 -53.88
CA GLU A 592 -31.89 -0.83 -54.87
C GLU A 592 -31.33 0.60 -54.93
N LYS A 593 -32.20 1.63 -54.91
CA LYS A 593 -31.76 3.03 -54.81
C LYS A 593 -31.09 3.38 -53.48
N THR A 594 -31.50 2.80 -52.36
CA THR A 594 -30.78 3.01 -51.09
C THR A 594 -29.41 2.36 -51.11
N GLU A 595 -29.25 1.18 -51.72
CA GLU A 595 -27.93 0.59 -51.94
C GLU A 595 -27.07 1.40 -52.92
N GLU A 596 -27.66 1.96 -53.98
CA GLU A 596 -26.98 2.84 -54.92
C GLU A 596 -26.55 4.15 -54.25
N CYS A 597 -27.39 4.76 -53.42
CA CYS A 597 -27.03 5.92 -52.60
C CYS A 597 -25.95 5.60 -51.57
N GLU A 598 -25.96 4.42 -50.93
CA GLU A 598 -24.91 4.02 -49.98
C GLU A 598 -23.58 3.78 -50.70
N LYS A 599 -23.60 3.15 -51.88
CA LYS A 599 -22.41 2.98 -52.75
C LYS A 599 -21.88 4.34 -53.22
N LEU A 600 -22.74 5.26 -53.66
CA LEU A 600 -22.35 6.62 -54.03
C LEU A 600 -21.72 7.36 -52.84
N ARG A 601 -22.30 7.22 -51.63
CA ARG A 601 -21.76 7.81 -50.40
C ARG A 601 -20.38 7.23 -50.04
N GLN A 602 -20.18 5.92 -50.19
CA GLN A 602 -18.88 5.28 -50.02
C GLN A 602 -17.86 5.80 -51.04
N THR A 603 -18.21 5.88 -52.33
CA THR A 603 -17.31 6.44 -53.36
C THR A 603 -17.00 7.92 -53.14
N GLN A 604 -17.94 8.70 -52.59
CA GLN A 604 -17.70 10.10 -52.23
C GLN A 604 -16.75 10.18 -51.02
N GLU A 605 -16.91 9.33 -50.00
CA GLU A 605 -16.02 9.30 -48.83
C GLU A 605 -14.60 8.81 -49.20
N GLU A 606 -14.47 7.91 -50.19
CA GLU A 606 -13.18 7.50 -50.76
C GLU A 606 -12.53 8.64 -51.56
N LEU A 607 -13.29 9.32 -52.44
CA LEU A 607 -12.80 10.50 -53.17
C LEU A 607 -12.40 11.64 -52.22
N GLU A 608 -13.17 11.91 -51.16
CA GLU A 608 -12.81 12.92 -50.16
C GLU A 608 -11.53 12.53 -49.39
N LYS A 609 -11.26 11.23 -49.16
CA LYS A 609 -9.99 10.77 -48.58
C LYS A 609 -8.83 10.93 -49.56
N GLU A 610 -9.00 10.59 -50.83
CA GLU A 610 -7.99 10.81 -51.88
C GLU A 610 -7.67 12.30 -52.07
N LEU A 611 -8.68 13.17 -52.05
CA LEU A 611 -8.51 14.62 -52.18
C LEU A 611 -7.76 15.20 -50.96
N ASN A 612 -8.13 14.78 -49.74
CA ASN A 612 -7.39 15.13 -48.52
C ASN A 612 -5.95 14.57 -48.48
N LEU A 613 -5.69 13.43 -49.11
CA LEU A 613 -4.33 12.90 -49.26
C LEU A 613 -3.53 13.72 -50.29
N SER A 614 -4.12 14.02 -51.44
CA SER A 614 -3.50 14.84 -52.49
C SER A 614 -3.19 16.27 -52.00
N ASP A 615 -4.06 16.89 -51.21
CA ASP A 615 -3.82 18.22 -50.62
C ASP A 615 -2.69 18.17 -49.56
N LYS A 616 -2.57 17.07 -48.80
CA LYS A 616 -1.45 16.85 -47.88
C LYS A 616 -0.13 16.60 -48.59
N GLU A 617 -0.12 15.81 -49.67
CA GLU A 617 1.05 15.59 -50.51
C GLU A 617 1.50 16.89 -51.18
N LYS A 618 0.55 17.71 -51.66
CA LYS A 618 0.83 19.04 -52.22
C LYS A 618 1.39 20.00 -51.17
N ALA A 619 0.80 20.05 -49.98
CA ALA A 619 1.32 20.85 -48.87
C ALA A 619 2.72 20.39 -48.42
N PHE A 620 2.98 19.08 -48.41
CA PHE A 620 4.31 18.52 -48.11
C PHE A 620 5.33 18.91 -49.18
N TYR A 621 4.96 18.85 -50.46
CA TYR A 621 5.83 19.24 -51.57
C TYR A 621 6.11 20.77 -51.61
N GLU A 622 5.11 21.58 -51.29
CA GLU A 622 5.27 23.05 -51.14
C GLU A 622 6.16 23.38 -49.93
N MET A 623 6.02 22.67 -48.82
CA MET A 623 6.91 22.79 -47.65
C MET A 623 8.35 22.35 -47.97
N GLU A 624 8.53 21.26 -48.72
CA GLU A 624 9.85 20.80 -49.16
C GLU A 624 10.53 21.81 -50.10
N GLN A 625 9.77 22.44 -51.02
CA GLN A 625 10.30 23.54 -51.84
C GLN A 625 10.65 24.78 -51.01
N GLN A 626 9.86 25.14 -50.00
CA GLN A 626 10.20 26.26 -49.09
C GLN A 626 11.49 25.97 -48.31
N LEU A 627 11.68 24.75 -47.81
CA LEU A 627 12.89 24.31 -47.11
C LEU A 627 14.13 24.31 -48.03
N VAL A 628 13.98 23.93 -49.30
CA VAL A 628 15.05 24.04 -50.31
C VAL A 628 15.39 25.51 -50.57
N HIS A 629 14.39 26.36 -50.77
CA HIS A 629 14.61 27.79 -51.06
C HIS A 629 15.21 28.56 -49.86
N GLU A 630 14.79 28.25 -48.63
CA GLU A 630 15.39 28.81 -47.43
C GLU A 630 16.85 28.38 -47.26
N LYS A 631 17.17 27.12 -47.61
CA LYS A 631 18.55 26.63 -47.63
C LYS A 631 19.40 27.29 -48.72
N GLU A 632 18.84 27.59 -49.89
CA GLU A 632 19.50 28.38 -50.94
C GLU A 632 19.78 29.82 -50.45
N LEU A 633 18.79 30.48 -49.84
CA LEU A 633 18.96 31.82 -49.25
C LEU A 633 19.96 31.83 -48.08
N SER A 634 20.04 30.74 -47.30
CA SER A 634 21.06 30.59 -46.26
C SER A 634 22.46 30.47 -46.86
N ASN A 635 22.63 29.67 -47.91
CA ASN A 635 23.90 29.53 -48.62
C ASN A 635 24.32 30.85 -49.30
N GLU A 636 23.39 31.61 -49.88
CA GLU A 636 23.67 32.94 -50.43
C GLU A 636 24.10 33.93 -49.33
N ARG A 637 23.46 33.89 -48.16
CA ARG A 637 23.86 34.72 -47.01
C ARG A 637 25.25 34.33 -46.49
N GLU A 638 25.58 33.05 -46.41
CA GLU A 638 26.94 32.60 -46.03
C GLU A 638 27.99 33.06 -47.07
N LEU A 639 27.69 32.94 -48.36
CA LEU A 639 28.56 33.42 -49.43
C LEU A 639 28.74 34.96 -49.37
N GLU A 640 27.68 35.71 -49.09
CA GLU A 640 27.76 37.17 -48.96
C GLU A 640 28.49 37.58 -47.67
N ILE A 641 28.34 36.83 -46.57
CA ILE A 641 29.16 37.02 -45.35
C ILE A 641 30.65 36.76 -45.64
N ILE A 642 30.98 35.68 -46.35
CA ILE A 642 32.37 35.39 -46.77
C ILE A 642 32.90 36.51 -47.70
N ARG A 643 32.05 37.05 -48.57
CA ARG A 643 32.38 38.18 -49.45
C ARG A 643 32.63 39.47 -48.68
N ILE A 644 31.78 39.79 -47.71
CA ILE A 644 31.93 40.93 -46.80
C ILE A 644 33.20 40.77 -45.95
N GLN A 645 33.46 39.59 -45.40
CA GLN A 645 34.70 39.30 -44.66
C GLN A 645 35.94 39.45 -45.55
N SER A 646 35.89 39.01 -46.81
CA SER A 646 36.98 39.23 -47.78
C SER A 646 37.15 40.69 -48.16
N LEU A 647 36.09 41.49 -48.20
CA LEU A 647 36.16 42.94 -48.46
C LEU A 647 36.68 43.71 -47.23
N LEU A 648 36.28 43.31 -46.02
CA LEU A 648 36.81 43.85 -44.77
C LEU A 648 38.31 43.54 -44.63
N HIS A 649 38.74 42.32 -44.95
CA HIS A 649 40.17 41.99 -44.92
C HIS A 649 40.98 42.79 -45.96
N GLN A 650 40.43 43.04 -47.15
CA GLN A 650 41.03 43.94 -48.15
C GLN A 650 41.03 45.42 -47.71
N LEU A 651 40.08 45.83 -46.87
CA LEU A 651 40.02 47.17 -46.29
C LEU A 651 41.06 47.33 -45.18
N ASP A 652 41.18 46.36 -44.25
CA ASP A 652 42.21 46.34 -43.21
C ASP A 652 43.62 46.38 -43.83
N ASP A 653 43.89 45.55 -44.85
CA ASP A 653 45.14 45.56 -45.62
C ASP A 653 45.41 46.91 -46.34
N SER A 654 44.36 47.72 -46.57
CA SER A 654 44.46 49.04 -47.21
C SER A 654 44.59 50.20 -46.21
N ASP A 655 43.98 50.10 -45.03
CA ASP A 655 44.08 51.11 -43.97
C ASP A 655 45.48 51.11 -43.34
N ASP A 656 46.15 49.96 -43.24
CA ASP A 656 47.58 49.90 -42.87
C ASP A 656 48.50 50.58 -43.90
N PHE A 657 48.08 50.67 -45.17
CA PHE A 657 48.82 51.39 -46.22
C PHE A 657 48.50 52.89 -46.26
N ILE A 658 47.25 53.27 -45.97
CA ILE A 658 46.77 54.66 -46.02
C ILE A 658 47.10 55.43 -44.72
N GLY A 659 47.07 54.77 -43.56
CA GLY A 659 47.37 55.39 -42.27
C GLY A 659 48.79 55.96 -42.15
N VAL A 660 49.77 55.35 -42.83
CA VAL A 660 51.17 55.78 -42.82
C VAL A 660 51.40 57.06 -43.66
N ASP A 661 50.67 57.23 -44.77
CA ASP A 661 50.78 58.42 -45.62
C ASP A 661 49.94 59.60 -45.11
N ILE A 662 48.73 59.35 -44.57
CA ILE A 662 47.90 60.43 -43.98
C ILE A 662 48.55 61.01 -42.70
N SER A 663 49.15 60.17 -41.85
CA SER A 663 49.84 60.67 -40.65
C SER A 663 51.09 61.50 -40.96
N ASN A 664 51.73 61.31 -42.12
CA ASN A 664 52.83 62.15 -42.58
C ASN A 664 52.35 63.46 -43.25
N ALA A 665 51.17 63.43 -43.88
CA ALA A 665 50.56 64.63 -44.48
C ALA A 665 50.02 65.61 -43.43
N CYS A 666 49.34 65.13 -42.38
CA CYS A 666 48.75 66.00 -41.36
C CYS A 666 49.78 66.80 -40.54
N LEU A 667 51.01 66.27 -40.36
CA LEU A 667 52.06 66.93 -39.58
C LEU A 667 52.80 68.08 -40.31
N GLN A 668 52.54 68.30 -41.61
CA GLN A 668 53.13 69.41 -42.37
C GLN A 668 52.18 70.62 -42.56
N VAL A 669 50.86 70.44 -42.43
CA VAL A 669 49.88 71.50 -42.73
C VAL A 669 49.70 72.49 -41.56
N GLU A 670 49.88 72.05 -40.32
CA GLU A 670 49.57 72.84 -39.11
C GLU A 670 50.54 74.00 -38.80
N LYS A 671 51.55 74.25 -39.65
CA LYS A 671 52.52 75.36 -39.49
C LYS A 671 52.38 76.53 -40.47
N HIS A 672 51.46 76.46 -41.43
CA HIS A 672 51.17 77.59 -42.32
C HIS A 672 49.67 77.67 -42.65
N ILE A 673 48.95 78.53 -41.92
CA ILE A 673 48.04 79.58 -42.42
C ILE A 673 47.45 80.32 -41.21
N HIS A 674 47.95 81.54 -40.98
CA HIS A 674 47.42 82.43 -39.95
C HIS A 674 47.29 83.83 -40.56
N LEU A 675 46.34 84.00 -41.49
CA LEU A 675 45.99 85.28 -42.13
C LEU A 675 44.67 85.20 -42.91
N LYS A 676 43.83 86.23 -42.76
CA LYS A 676 42.63 86.59 -43.55
C LYS A 676 41.43 85.62 -43.60
N LYS A 677 40.41 85.93 -42.79
CA LYS A 677 39.01 86.01 -43.27
C LYS A 677 38.68 87.48 -43.57
N PRO A 678 38.21 87.83 -44.77
CA PRO A 678 37.54 89.11 -45.05
C PRO A 678 36.01 88.93 -45.18
N SER A 679 35.28 90.01 -44.89
CA SER A 679 33.96 90.40 -45.44
C SER A 679 32.85 89.35 -45.57
N GLU A 680 31.85 89.48 -44.70
CA GLU A 680 30.44 89.30 -45.07
C GLU A 680 30.03 90.48 -45.98
N GLU A 681 29.59 90.23 -47.21
CA GLU A 681 28.71 91.15 -47.95
C GLU A 681 28.13 90.45 -49.20
N VAL A 682 26.88 90.81 -49.55
CA VAL A 682 26.13 90.45 -50.79
C VAL A 682 25.89 88.93 -51.03
N ASP A 683 24.76 88.46 -51.56
CA ASP A 683 23.81 89.15 -52.46
C ASP A 683 22.37 89.31 -51.95
N LYS A 684 21.85 90.52 -52.16
CA LYS A 684 20.41 90.84 -52.26
C LYS A 684 20.11 91.19 -53.72
N GLU A 685 19.67 90.22 -54.50
CA GLU A 685 19.01 90.44 -55.81
C GLU A 685 17.89 89.37 -55.93
N LEU A 686 16.74 89.61 -56.55
CA LEU A 686 16.30 90.77 -57.32
C LEU A 686 15.03 91.41 -56.73
N HIS A 687 14.95 92.74 -56.88
CA HIS A 687 13.72 93.51 -56.78
C HIS A 687 13.03 93.56 -58.17
N ASP A 688 11.74 93.88 -58.21
CA ASP A 688 10.90 93.72 -59.40
C ASP A 688 11.44 94.40 -60.66
N ALA A 689 11.53 93.62 -61.73
CA ALA A 689 11.85 94.09 -63.08
C ALA A 689 10.58 94.59 -63.77
N ASP A 690 10.19 95.83 -63.47
CA ASP A 690 9.15 96.54 -64.21
C ASP A 690 9.71 96.96 -65.59
N VAL A 691 9.31 96.23 -66.66
CA VAL A 691 9.92 96.34 -67.99
C VAL A 691 8.91 96.80 -69.05
N PHE A 692 9.22 97.99 -69.59
CA PHE A 692 8.77 98.52 -70.88
C PHE A 692 7.26 98.56 -71.20
N THR A 693 6.78 99.80 -71.27
CA THR A 693 6.26 100.29 -72.56
C THR A 693 7.46 100.69 -73.45
N LYS A 694 7.47 100.36 -74.75
CA LYS A 694 8.56 100.75 -75.67
C LYS A 694 8.07 101.35 -76.98
N THR A 695 8.67 102.49 -77.36
CA THR A 695 8.79 103.03 -78.75
C THR A 695 7.48 103.47 -79.46
N PRO A 696 7.50 104.09 -80.67
CA PRO A 696 8.62 104.60 -81.51
C PRO A 696 8.63 106.16 -81.69
N VAL A 697 9.77 106.83 -81.91
CA VAL A 697 10.58 107.09 -83.14
C VAL A 697 10.03 108.16 -84.11
N SER A 698 10.74 109.30 -84.22
CA SER A 698 11.07 110.08 -85.43
C SER A 698 12.03 111.21 -84.98
N GLU A 699 13.31 111.24 -85.33
CA GLU A 699 13.87 111.64 -86.64
C GLU A 699 13.26 112.94 -87.18
N ASN A 700 13.93 114.09 -86.99
CA ASN A 700 14.81 114.70 -88.01
C ASN A 700 15.22 116.16 -87.68
N LEU A 701 16.44 116.54 -88.10
CA LEU A 701 16.94 117.91 -88.36
C LEU A 701 16.84 118.93 -87.20
N GLY A 702 17.90 119.56 -86.68
CA GLY A 702 19.28 119.67 -87.13
C GLY A 702 19.53 120.92 -87.98
N LEU A 703 20.28 121.88 -87.42
CA LEU A 703 20.95 123.02 -88.09
C LEU A 703 19.98 124.05 -88.70
N GLU A 704 20.18 125.36 -88.74
CA GLU A 704 21.10 126.36 -88.18
C GLU A 704 20.60 127.72 -88.79
N GLN A 705 21.16 128.86 -88.36
CA GLN A 705 21.51 130.04 -89.18
C GLN A 705 20.63 130.43 -90.42
N SER A 706 20.25 131.69 -90.66
CA SER A 706 20.64 132.97 -90.05
C SER A 706 19.86 134.13 -90.71
N MET A 707 20.13 135.37 -90.28
CA MET A 707 20.31 136.58 -91.11
C MET A 707 19.36 136.81 -92.33
N GLU A 708 18.57 137.88 -92.40
CA GLU A 708 18.92 139.33 -92.45
C GLU A 708 18.09 139.85 -93.65
N LEU A 709 17.50 141.06 -93.67
CA LEU A 709 18.18 142.28 -94.07
C LEU A 709 17.22 143.48 -93.97
N MET A 710 17.75 144.59 -93.43
CA MET A 710 17.71 145.95 -93.98
C MET A 710 16.41 146.44 -94.70
N SER A 711 15.87 147.64 -94.47
CA SER A 711 16.41 148.92 -93.96
C SER A 711 15.40 150.07 -94.28
N PHE A 712 15.63 151.40 -94.26
CA PHE A 712 16.80 152.28 -94.07
C PHE A 712 16.26 153.63 -93.47
N HIS A 713 16.74 154.03 -92.28
CA HIS A 713 17.44 155.31 -91.98
C HIS A 713 16.78 156.72 -92.02
N GLU A 714 17.38 157.61 -91.18
CA GLU A 714 17.51 159.10 -91.26
C GLU A 714 16.27 160.04 -91.08
N ASN A 715 16.33 161.22 -90.41
CA ASN A 715 17.27 161.72 -89.38
C ASN A 715 16.80 162.98 -88.58
N VAL A 716 17.51 163.29 -87.47
CA VAL A 716 18.04 164.60 -86.97
C VAL A 716 17.42 165.89 -87.59
N THR A 717 16.87 166.90 -86.87
CA THR A 717 17.54 167.80 -85.90
C THR A 717 16.57 168.72 -85.12
N ASN A 718 17.08 169.25 -83.99
CA ASN A 718 16.65 170.35 -83.11
C ASN A 718 15.94 171.62 -83.67
N ASN A 719 15.35 172.34 -82.70
CA ASN A 719 15.07 173.79 -82.59
C ASN A 719 13.68 174.34 -83.00
N ALA A 720 13.11 175.08 -82.05
CA ALA A 720 12.07 176.10 -82.24
C ALA A 720 12.71 177.46 -82.65
N PRO A 721 11.95 178.53 -82.96
CA PRO A 721 10.50 178.66 -83.12
C PRO A 721 10.11 179.22 -84.53
N GLU A 722 8.88 179.75 -84.67
CA GLU A 722 8.40 180.62 -85.76
C GLU A 722 8.50 180.10 -87.21
N MET A 723 7.39 179.50 -87.69
CA MET A 723 6.76 179.80 -88.99
C MET A 723 5.47 178.97 -89.06
N VAL A 724 4.43 179.50 -88.41
CA VAL A 724 3.19 178.78 -88.04
C VAL A 724 2.17 178.68 -89.17
N GLU A 725 2.13 179.67 -90.07
CA GLU A 725 0.97 179.86 -90.97
C GLU A 725 0.98 179.04 -92.26
N MET A 726 2.12 178.46 -92.66
CA MET A 726 2.22 177.67 -93.90
C MET A 726 2.07 176.16 -93.70
N ARG A 727 2.24 175.67 -92.46
CA ARG A 727 2.15 174.23 -92.13
C ARG A 727 0.72 173.69 -92.18
N GLN A 728 -0.26 174.56 -91.90
CA GLN A 728 -1.62 174.14 -91.62
C GLN A 728 -2.40 173.65 -92.85
N ARG A 729 -2.01 174.07 -94.07
CA ARG A 729 -2.69 173.68 -95.31
C ARG A 729 -2.09 172.48 -96.04
N ILE A 730 -0.88 172.05 -95.66
CA ILE A 730 -0.27 170.81 -96.14
C ILE A 730 -0.69 169.63 -95.25
N TYR A 731 -0.80 169.85 -93.94
CA TYR A 731 -1.23 168.84 -92.96
C TYR A 731 -2.56 168.14 -93.33
N GLU A 732 -3.58 168.91 -93.72
CA GLU A 732 -4.92 168.39 -94.05
C GLU A 732 -4.94 167.41 -95.24
N LEU A 733 -3.95 167.48 -96.15
CA LEU A 733 -3.85 166.58 -97.32
C LEU A 733 -2.93 165.39 -97.09
N GLU A 734 -1.95 165.50 -96.19
CA GLU A 734 -1.10 164.38 -95.78
C GLU A 734 -1.85 163.42 -94.83
N GLU A 735 -2.71 163.94 -93.95
CA GLU A 735 -3.49 163.15 -92.99
C GLU A 735 -4.41 162.12 -93.67
N GLN A 736 -5.13 162.53 -94.73
CA GLN A 736 -6.04 161.64 -95.47
C GLN A 736 -5.32 160.52 -96.25
N LEU A 737 -4.07 160.72 -96.65
CA LEU A 737 -3.26 159.70 -97.33
C LEU A 737 -2.62 158.70 -96.36
N VAL A 738 -2.30 159.12 -95.13
CA VAL A 738 -1.78 158.23 -94.08
C VAL A 738 -2.86 157.27 -93.56
N GLU A 739 -4.10 157.73 -93.40
CA GLU A 739 -5.19 156.91 -92.86
C GLU A 739 -5.52 155.70 -93.76
N PHE A 740 -5.56 155.91 -95.08
CA PHE A 740 -5.80 154.83 -96.06
C PHE A 740 -4.66 153.79 -96.11
N SER A 741 -3.42 154.20 -95.84
CA SER A 741 -2.25 153.31 -95.78
C SER A 741 -2.26 152.40 -94.55
N ASN A 742 -2.80 152.89 -93.43
CA ASN A 742 -2.84 152.15 -92.16
C ASN A 742 -3.96 151.08 -92.14
N LEU A 743 -5.11 151.34 -92.78
CA LEU A 743 -6.18 150.35 -92.89
C LEU A 743 -5.74 149.10 -93.67
N LYS A 744 -5.06 149.27 -94.82
CA LYS A 744 -4.60 148.17 -95.67
C LYS A 744 -3.49 147.31 -95.02
N LYS A 745 -2.77 147.84 -94.03
CA LYS A 745 -1.81 147.08 -93.21
C LYS A 745 -2.48 146.27 -92.10
N ARG A 746 -3.67 146.67 -91.64
CA ARG A 746 -4.44 145.96 -90.61
C ARG A 746 -5.05 144.67 -91.14
N GLU A 747 -5.77 144.71 -92.27
CA GLU A 747 -6.37 143.52 -92.89
C GLU A 747 -5.32 142.41 -93.12
N LYS A 748 -4.16 142.79 -93.68
CA LYS A 748 -3.09 141.83 -93.98
C LYS A 748 -2.47 141.17 -92.74
N CYS A 749 -2.49 141.85 -91.59
CA CYS A 749 -2.01 141.30 -90.32
C CYS A 749 -3.09 140.42 -89.65
N GLU A 750 -4.37 140.71 -89.87
CA GLU A 750 -5.50 139.95 -89.35
C GLU A 750 -5.68 138.60 -90.07
N GLU A 751 -5.45 138.53 -91.38
CA GLU A 751 -5.39 137.26 -92.13
C GLU A 751 -4.23 136.36 -91.65
N GLU A 752 -3.05 136.95 -91.41
CA GLU A 752 -1.88 136.20 -90.95
C GLU A 752 -2.06 135.64 -89.52
N LEU A 753 -2.80 136.35 -88.66
CA LEU A 753 -3.22 135.85 -87.35
C LEU A 753 -4.24 134.70 -87.46
N LYS A 754 -5.22 134.80 -88.37
CA LYS A 754 -6.21 133.71 -88.58
C LYS A 754 -5.54 132.42 -89.04
N LEU A 755 -4.57 132.50 -89.97
CA LEU A 755 -3.79 131.33 -90.40
C LEU A 755 -2.96 130.71 -89.26
N LYS A 756 -2.38 131.54 -88.39
CA LYS A 756 -1.65 131.05 -87.20
C LYS A 756 -2.57 130.41 -86.15
N ILE A 757 -3.81 130.91 -85.98
CA ILE A 757 -4.80 130.30 -85.10
C ILE A 757 -5.20 128.90 -85.61
N ILE A 758 -5.53 128.77 -86.89
CA ILE A 758 -5.89 127.48 -87.50
C ILE A 758 -4.74 126.46 -87.35
N SER A 759 -3.50 126.87 -87.63
CA SER A 759 -2.32 126.01 -87.45
C SER A 759 -2.11 125.57 -85.99
N VAL A 760 -2.40 126.43 -85.00
CA VAL A 760 -2.35 126.08 -83.59
C VAL A 760 -3.50 125.16 -83.18
N GLU A 761 -4.70 125.32 -83.73
CA GLU A 761 -5.84 124.42 -83.50
C GLU A 761 -5.61 123.02 -84.08
N GLU A 762 -5.03 122.92 -85.28
CA GLU A 762 -4.59 121.66 -85.89
C GLU A 762 -3.54 120.95 -85.03
N ALA A 763 -2.51 121.69 -84.56
CA ALA A 763 -1.50 121.15 -83.64
C ALA A 763 -2.11 120.68 -82.29
N ASN A 764 -3.07 121.43 -81.74
CA ASN A 764 -3.78 121.03 -80.51
C ASN A 764 -4.62 119.76 -80.69
N ASN A 765 -5.24 119.59 -81.85
CA ASN A 765 -6.03 118.40 -82.17
C ASN A 765 -5.13 117.17 -82.40
N GLN A 766 -3.98 117.33 -83.04
CA GLN A 766 -2.96 116.27 -83.13
C GLN A 766 -2.45 115.88 -81.73
N LEU A 767 -2.17 116.85 -80.86
CA LEU A 767 -1.72 116.58 -79.49
C LEU A 767 -2.78 115.81 -78.67
N LYS A 768 -4.06 116.15 -78.81
CA LYS A 768 -5.17 115.39 -78.20
C LYS A 768 -5.26 113.95 -78.72
N GLN A 769 -5.06 113.74 -80.02
CA GLN A 769 -5.08 112.40 -80.62
C GLN A 769 -3.92 111.55 -80.09
N VAL A 770 -2.70 112.08 -80.03
CA VAL A 770 -1.54 111.40 -79.44
C VAL A 770 -1.77 111.10 -77.95
N LEU A 771 -2.35 112.04 -77.19
CA LEU A 771 -2.62 111.84 -75.76
C LEU A 771 -3.72 110.78 -75.52
N SER A 772 -4.75 110.74 -76.37
CA SER A 772 -5.76 109.67 -76.35
C SER A 772 -5.16 108.31 -76.72
N GLN A 773 -4.28 108.24 -77.71
CA GLN A 773 -3.59 107.01 -78.10
C GLN A 773 -2.69 106.52 -76.96
N LYS A 774 -1.87 107.39 -76.37
CA LYS A 774 -0.99 107.05 -75.25
C LYS A 774 -1.77 106.65 -73.99
N HIS A 775 -2.96 107.19 -73.78
CA HIS A 775 -3.84 106.72 -72.71
C HIS A 775 -4.38 105.30 -72.99
N SER A 776 -4.79 104.99 -74.23
CA SER A 776 -5.21 103.64 -74.63
C SER A 776 -4.08 102.62 -74.46
N GLU A 777 -2.89 102.93 -74.97
CA GLU A 777 -1.70 102.09 -74.80
C GLU A 777 -1.41 101.87 -73.30
N SER A 778 -1.47 102.91 -72.46
CA SER A 778 -1.26 102.78 -71.01
C SER A 778 -2.30 101.87 -70.34
N LEU A 779 -3.57 101.87 -70.77
CA LEU A 779 -4.59 100.98 -70.24
C LEU A 779 -4.34 99.52 -70.64
N GLU A 780 -3.88 99.26 -71.87
CA GLU A 780 -3.48 97.92 -72.32
C GLU A 780 -2.27 97.41 -71.52
N PHE A 781 -1.29 98.26 -71.21
CA PHE A 781 -0.17 97.90 -70.33
C PHE A 781 -0.61 97.62 -68.88
N PHE A 782 -1.53 98.40 -68.31
CA PHE A 782 -2.09 98.10 -66.99
C PHE A 782 -2.85 96.77 -66.97
N HIS A 783 -3.65 96.48 -68.01
CA HIS A 783 -4.33 95.18 -68.11
C HIS A 783 -3.35 94.00 -68.29
N GLY A 784 -2.25 94.22 -69.02
CA GLY A 784 -1.13 93.27 -69.10
C GLY A 784 -0.45 93.01 -67.75
N LEU A 785 -0.30 94.05 -66.92
CA LEU A 785 0.21 93.91 -65.56
C LEU A 785 -0.79 93.21 -64.62
N GLU A 786 -2.08 93.55 -64.67
CA GLU A 786 -3.13 92.89 -63.89
C GLU A 786 -3.21 91.39 -64.19
N THR A 787 -3.16 91.01 -65.47
CA THR A 787 -3.15 89.61 -65.90
C THR A 787 -1.86 88.87 -65.52
N ALA A 788 -0.70 89.55 -65.55
CA ALA A 788 0.54 88.99 -65.04
C ALA A 788 0.51 88.77 -63.52
N VAL A 789 -0.02 89.73 -62.74
CA VAL A 789 -0.18 89.63 -61.28
C VAL A 789 -1.16 88.52 -60.90
N ALA A 790 -2.29 88.40 -61.60
CA ALA A 790 -3.22 87.28 -61.42
C ALA A 790 -2.52 85.93 -61.66
N ARG A 791 -1.72 85.84 -62.73
CA ARG A 791 -0.98 84.62 -63.05
C ARG A 791 0.12 84.29 -62.03
N ILE A 792 0.76 85.29 -61.45
CA ILE A 792 1.72 85.10 -60.35
C ILE A 792 0.99 84.56 -59.11
N SER A 793 -0.19 85.10 -58.78
CA SER A 793 -1.02 84.58 -57.66
C SER A 793 -1.41 83.11 -57.86
N GLU A 794 -1.88 82.73 -59.06
CA GLU A 794 -2.20 81.34 -59.39
C GLU A 794 -1.01 80.40 -59.23
N LEU A 795 0.19 80.83 -59.62
CA LEU A 795 1.43 80.06 -59.47
C LEU A 795 1.87 79.97 -58.00
N GLN A 796 1.67 81.04 -57.22
CA GLN A 796 1.92 81.06 -55.78
C GLN A 796 1.02 80.05 -55.05
N ASP A 797 -0.28 80.04 -55.37
CA ASP A 797 -1.25 79.11 -54.79
C ASP A 797 -0.97 77.65 -55.21
N ALA A 798 -0.56 77.43 -56.47
CA ALA A 798 -0.12 76.12 -56.95
C ALA A 798 1.15 75.63 -56.22
N LEU A 799 2.10 76.52 -55.95
CA LEU A 799 3.32 76.21 -55.19
C LEU A 799 3.00 75.88 -53.73
N ASN A 800 2.18 76.69 -53.07
CA ASN A 800 1.71 76.44 -51.70
C ASN A 800 0.98 75.08 -51.57
N MET A 801 0.12 74.75 -52.55
CA MET A 801 -0.52 73.43 -52.61
C MET A 801 0.46 72.28 -52.84
N ALA A 802 1.53 72.50 -53.61
CA ALA A 802 2.59 71.50 -53.81
C ALA A 802 3.39 71.27 -52.52
N GLU A 803 3.77 72.33 -51.79
CA GLU A 803 4.44 72.22 -50.48
C GLU A 803 3.58 71.51 -49.44
N CYS A 804 2.28 71.79 -49.39
CA CYS A 804 1.36 71.07 -48.49
C CYS A 804 1.31 69.56 -48.80
N ARG A 805 1.25 69.18 -50.09
CA ARG A 805 1.28 67.76 -50.48
C ARG A 805 2.61 67.09 -50.14
N LEU A 806 3.72 67.79 -50.37
CA LEU A 806 5.07 67.24 -50.15
C LEU A 806 5.36 67.06 -48.65
N THR A 807 4.81 67.94 -47.78
CA THR A 807 4.86 67.77 -46.32
C THR A 807 3.96 66.64 -45.84
N GLU A 808 2.73 66.51 -46.35
CA GLU A 808 1.85 65.36 -46.05
C GLU A 808 2.47 64.01 -46.48
N GLU A 809 3.10 63.96 -47.66
CA GLU A 809 3.74 62.75 -48.20
C GLU A 809 5.01 62.39 -47.41
N SER A 810 5.81 63.39 -47.02
CA SER A 810 6.94 63.20 -46.10
C SER A 810 6.49 62.67 -44.73
N GLN A 811 5.37 63.17 -44.20
CA GLN A 811 4.83 62.72 -42.91
C GLN A 811 4.27 61.29 -42.98
N LYS A 812 3.66 60.90 -44.11
CA LYS A 812 3.25 59.50 -44.36
C LYS A 812 4.45 58.56 -44.41
N LEU A 813 5.50 58.94 -45.14
CA LEU A 813 6.71 58.12 -45.29
C LEU A 813 7.47 57.95 -43.97
N GLU A 814 7.47 58.96 -43.09
CA GLU A 814 8.02 58.85 -41.74
C GLU A 814 7.15 57.96 -40.81
N ASN A 815 5.82 58.03 -40.93
CA ASN A 815 4.94 57.11 -40.20
C ASN A 815 5.15 55.65 -40.65
N GLU A 816 5.24 55.39 -41.97
CA GLU A 816 5.54 54.06 -42.52
C GLU A 816 6.90 53.54 -42.05
N ARG A 817 7.93 54.40 -41.97
CA ARG A 817 9.23 54.04 -41.36
C ARG A 817 9.08 53.62 -39.90
N LEU A 818 8.38 54.40 -39.08
CA LEU A 818 8.16 54.09 -37.67
C LEU A 818 7.34 52.80 -37.46
N GLU A 819 6.40 52.48 -38.36
CA GLU A 819 5.67 51.21 -38.34
C GLU A 819 6.56 50.04 -38.76
N ASN A 820 7.40 50.22 -39.78
CA ASN A 820 8.36 49.21 -40.22
C ASN A 820 9.44 48.94 -39.13
N GLU A 821 9.89 49.96 -38.41
CA GLU A 821 10.77 49.80 -37.23
C GLU A 821 10.10 49.09 -36.05
N LYS A 822 8.77 49.25 -35.86
CA LYS A 822 8.02 48.48 -34.86
C LYS A 822 7.92 47.02 -35.30
N CYS A 823 7.59 46.79 -36.57
CA CYS A 823 7.48 45.44 -37.14
C CYS A 823 8.81 44.69 -37.07
N ASN A 824 9.94 45.34 -37.42
CA ASN A 824 11.27 44.75 -37.32
C ASN A 824 11.67 44.43 -35.87
N ARG A 825 11.31 45.28 -34.89
CA ARG A 825 11.54 45.00 -33.46
C ARG A 825 10.74 43.79 -32.98
N GLU A 826 9.48 43.68 -33.35
CA GLU A 826 8.66 42.52 -32.98
C GLU A 826 9.13 41.25 -33.69
N LEU A 827 9.61 41.35 -34.95
CA LEU A 827 10.19 40.25 -35.70
C LEU A 827 11.51 39.76 -35.08
N LEU A 828 12.38 40.67 -34.60
CA LEU A 828 13.56 40.32 -33.82
C LEU A 828 13.18 39.63 -32.50
N ARG A 829 12.24 40.20 -31.75
CA ARG A 829 11.72 39.60 -30.50
C ARG A 829 11.14 38.20 -30.72
N LEU A 830 10.40 38.00 -31.82
CA LEU A 830 9.84 36.70 -32.19
C LEU A 830 10.94 35.69 -32.57
N LYS A 831 11.99 36.12 -33.26
CA LYS A 831 13.16 35.27 -33.55
C LYS A 831 13.93 34.89 -32.29
N GLU A 832 14.19 35.84 -31.40
CA GLU A 832 14.84 35.58 -30.11
C GLU A 832 14.01 34.62 -29.24
N HIS A 833 12.68 34.82 -29.20
CA HIS A 833 11.78 33.92 -28.48
C HIS A 833 11.73 32.52 -29.11
N LEU A 834 11.66 32.41 -30.44
CA LEU A 834 11.66 31.11 -31.12
C LEU A 834 12.98 30.36 -30.88
N LEU A 835 14.11 31.06 -31.00
CA LEU A 835 15.43 30.50 -30.71
C LEU A 835 15.55 30.04 -29.25
N LEU A 836 15.03 30.81 -28.29
CA LEU A 836 15.00 30.40 -26.88
C LEU A 836 14.07 29.21 -26.62
N VAL A 837 12.95 29.08 -27.35
CA VAL A 837 12.08 27.89 -27.30
C VAL A 837 12.77 26.66 -27.92
N GLU A 838 13.53 26.83 -29.01
CA GLU A 838 14.32 25.74 -29.61
C GLU A 838 15.49 25.33 -28.71
N GLU A 839 16.22 26.27 -28.12
CA GLU A 839 17.31 26.00 -27.16
C GLU A 839 16.78 25.31 -25.90
N THR A 840 15.65 25.74 -25.34
CA THR A 840 15.05 25.09 -24.17
C THR A 840 14.49 23.70 -24.50
N SER A 841 13.80 23.53 -25.64
CA SER A 841 13.28 22.23 -26.07
C SER A 841 14.39 21.22 -26.38
N THR A 842 15.48 21.65 -27.03
CA THR A 842 16.63 20.79 -27.30
C THR A 842 17.41 20.45 -26.03
N ALA A 843 17.55 21.38 -25.09
CA ALA A 843 18.14 21.12 -23.78
C ALA A 843 17.31 20.11 -22.97
N GLU A 844 15.97 20.28 -22.93
CA GLU A 844 15.05 19.37 -22.24
C GLU A 844 15.07 17.97 -22.86
N ALA A 845 15.11 17.85 -24.19
CA ALA A 845 15.22 16.57 -24.89
C ALA A 845 16.54 15.83 -24.55
N VAL A 846 17.68 16.54 -24.54
CA VAL A 846 18.98 15.98 -24.14
C VAL A 846 19.00 15.58 -22.66
N GLU A 847 18.32 16.33 -21.80
CA GLU A 847 18.22 15.99 -20.38
C GLU A 847 17.31 14.77 -20.14
N ALA A 848 16.20 14.66 -20.90
CA ALA A 848 15.35 13.48 -20.90
C ALA A 848 16.11 12.22 -21.37
N GLU A 849 16.94 12.30 -22.41
CA GLU A 849 17.80 11.19 -22.84
C GLU A 849 18.83 10.80 -21.75
N LYS A 850 19.39 11.78 -21.02
CA LYS A 850 20.29 11.51 -19.87
C LYS A 850 19.56 10.83 -18.71
N ARG A 851 18.33 11.24 -18.41
CA ARG A 851 17.47 10.57 -17.41
C ARG A 851 17.16 9.14 -17.85
N GLU A 852 16.72 8.94 -19.09
CA GLU A 852 16.39 7.62 -19.61
C GLU A 852 17.61 6.68 -19.63
N THR A 853 18.78 7.14 -20.09
CA THR A 853 20.00 6.33 -20.12
C THR A 853 20.49 5.96 -18.72
N SER A 854 20.30 6.85 -17.73
CA SER A 854 20.59 6.58 -16.31
C SER A 854 19.62 5.55 -15.72
N LEU A 855 18.31 5.69 -15.96
CA LEU A 855 17.30 4.69 -15.55
C LEU A 855 17.55 3.33 -16.21
N ARG A 856 17.87 3.30 -17.51
CA ARG A 856 18.28 2.07 -18.24
C ARG A 856 19.60 1.48 -17.73
N ALA A 857 20.46 2.24 -17.06
CA ALA A 857 21.65 1.72 -16.37
C ALA A 857 21.28 1.13 -15.00
N LEU A 858 20.52 1.85 -14.19
CA LEU A 858 20.03 1.41 -12.87
C LEU A 858 19.20 0.12 -12.99
N VAL A 859 18.30 0.02 -13.97
CA VAL A 859 17.51 -1.20 -14.24
C VAL A 859 18.41 -2.40 -14.54
N ARG A 860 19.51 -2.23 -15.31
CA ARG A 860 20.46 -3.31 -15.58
C ARG A 860 21.22 -3.72 -14.32
N GLU A 861 21.64 -2.78 -13.48
CA GLU A 861 22.33 -3.08 -12.22
C GLU A 861 21.40 -3.76 -11.20
N LEU A 862 20.15 -3.30 -11.08
CA LEU A 862 19.12 -3.94 -10.28
C LEU A 862 18.80 -5.35 -10.79
N GLN A 863 18.76 -5.56 -12.11
CA GLN A 863 18.54 -6.88 -12.70
C GLN A 863 19.72 -7.83 -12.44
N ILE A 864 20.97 -7.36 -12.55
CA ILE A 864 22.17 -8.12 -12.17
C ILE A 864 22.10 -8.49 -10.68
N THR A 865 21.82 -7.51 -9.82
CA THR A 865 21.70 -7.71 -8.36
C THR A 865 20.58 -8.69 -8.02
N ALA A 866 19.43 -8.60 -8.69
CA ALA A 866 18.31 -9.54 -8.52
C ALA A 866 18.68 -10.96 -8.98
N THR A 867 19.40 -11.11 -10.10
CA THR A 867 19.88 -12.44 -10.54
C THR A 867 20.89 -13.05 -9.57
N ALA A 868 21.81 -12.24 -9.01
CA ALA A 868 22.78 -12.70 -8.02
C ALA A 868 22.15 -13.04 -6.67
N ALA A 869 21.16 -12.25 -6.22
CA ALA A 869 20.36 -12.57 -5.04
C ALA A 869 19.54 -13.85 -5.24
N ASN A 870 18.96 -14.05 -6.43
CA ASN A 870 18.19 -15.24 -6.77
C ASN A 870 19.07 -16.49 -6.90
N SER A 871 20.31 -16.38 -7.41
CA SER A 871 21.25 -17.50 -7.42
C SER A 871 21.70 -17.86 -5.99
N GLY A 872 22.04 -16.89 -5.15
CA GLY A 872 22.38 -17.14 -3.74
C GLY A 872 21.22 -17.71 -2.92
N ALA A 873 19.98 -17.27 -3.18
CA ALA A 873 18.77 -17.85 -2.58
C ALA A 873 18.54 -19.30 -3.05
N ASN A 874 18.80 -19.60 -4.33
CA ASN A 874 18.68 -20.96 -4.86
C ASN A 874 19.79 -21.88 -4.31
N GLU A 875 21.03 -21.41 -4.19
CA GLU A 875 22.15 -22.15 -3.60
C GLU A 875 21.92 -22.47 -2.12
N SER A 876 21.46 -21.48 -1.33
CA SER A 876 21.11 -21.70 0.08
C SER A 876 19.88 -22.61 0.24
N SER A 877 18.84 -22.45 -0.60
CA SER A 877 17.71 -23.38 -0.64
C SER A 877 18.14 -24.82 -0.94
N GLN A 878 19.02 -25.03 -1.93
CA GLN A 878 19.58 -26.35 -2.23
C GLN A 878 20.48 -26.90 -1.12
N GLN A 879 21.12 -26.04 -0.32
CA GLN A 879 21.86 -26.48 0.87
C GLN A 879 20.91 -26.95 1.96
N TYR A 880 19.87 -26.18 2.29
CA TYR A 880 18.85 -26.58 3.26
C TYR A 880 18.11 -27.84 2.84
N GLU A 881 17.82 -28.03 1.55
CA GLU A 881 17.18 -29.25 1.03
C GLU A 881 18.06 -30.50 1.21
N LYS A 882 19.40 -30.36 1.07
CA LYS A 882 20.37 -31.43 1.39
C LYS A 882 20.43 -31.71 2.89
N GLU A 883 20.49 -30.68 3.73
CA GLU A 883 20.51 -30.83 5.19
C GLU A 883 19.21 -31.47 5.71
N ILE A 884 18.05 -31.05 5.19
CA ILE A 884 16.75 -31.69 5.46
C ILE A 884 16.74 -33.16 5.01
N SER A 885 17.34 -33.48 3.87
CA SER A 885 17.43 -34.87 3.39
C SER A 885 18.28 -35.75 4.32
N ILE A 886 19.42 -35.23 4.79
CA ILE A 886 20.29 -35.92 5.77
C ILE A 886 19.58 -36.10 7.11
N LEU A 887 18.88 -35.07 7.61
CA LEU A 887 18.11 -35.15 8.85
C LEU A 887 16.95 -36.15 8.74
N ARG A 888 16.27 -36.23 7.60
CA ARG A 888 15.24 -37.25 7.33
C ARG A 888 15.81 -38.66 7.38
N GLU A 889 16.97 -38.90 6.76
CA GLU A 889 17.66 -40.20 6.82
C GLU A 889 18.07 -40.57 8.26
N GLN A 890 18.54 -39.59 9.06
CA GLN A 890 18.85 -39.81 10.48
C GLN A 890 17.61 -40.12 11.33
N VAL A 891 16.48 -39.46 11.07
CA VAL A 891 15.20 -39.79 11.73
C VAL A 891 14.72 -41.19 11.34
N GLU A 892 14.75 -41.55 10.05
CA GLU A 892 14.37 -42.89 9.59
C GLU A 892 15.25 -44.00 10.18
N LEU A 893 16.55 -43.75 10.37
CA LEU A 893 17.46 -44.64 11.10
C LEU A 893 17.12 -44.72 12.59
N GLY A 894 16.76 -43.59 13.22
CA GLY A 894 16.30 -43.54 14.61
C GLY A 894 15.01 -44.34 14.83
N GLU A 895 14.01 -44.17 13.96
CA GLU A 895 12.76 -44.92 13.98
C GLU A 895 12.98 -46.43 13.83
N LYS A 896 13.84 -46.86 12.90
CA LYS A 896 14.22 -48.28 12.75
C LYS A 896 14.89 -48.85 14.00
N LEU A 897 15.77 -48.08 14.64
CA LEU A 897 16.39 -48.50 15.91
C LEU A 897 15.36 -48.59 17.04
N ILE A 898 14.42 -47.66 17.13
CA ILE A 898 13.32 -47.72 18.11
C ILE A 898 12.46 -48.97 17.88
N GLU A 899 12.10 -49.27 16.64
CA GLU A 899 11.32 -50.46 16.27
C GLU A 899 12.07 -51.77 16.59
N GLU A 900 13.38 -51.83 16.34
CA GLU A 900 14.23 -52.96 16.75
C GLU A 900 14.27 -53.13 18.28
N TRP A 901 14.44 -52.03 19.03
CA TRP A 901 14.43 -52.07 20.49
C TRP A 901 13.06 -52.47 21.05
N HIS A 902 11.97 -51.97 20.46
CA HIS A 902 10.60 -52.33 20.84
C HIS A 902 10.34 -53.82 20.59
N SER A 903 10.70 -54.33 19.42
CA SER A 903 10.62 -55.75 19.07
C SER A 903 11.41 -56.65 20.03
N ARG A 904 12.63 -56.22 20.43
CA ARG A 904 13.44 -56.94 21.43
C ARG A 904 12.81 -56.89 22.82
N PHE A 905 12.28 -55.75 23.23
CA PHE A 905 11.59 -55.58 24.51
C PHE A 905 10.32 -56.45 24.60
N GLU A 906 9.50 -56.48 23.54
CA GLU A 906 8.34 -57.38 23.47
C GLU A 906 8.74 -58.85 23.56
N ALA A 907 9.79 -59.27 22.84
CA ALA A 907 10.28 -60.64 22.88
C ALA A 907 10.77 -61.03 24.29
N GLU A 908 11.52 -60.14 24.96
CA GLU A 908 11.98 -60.35 26.33
C GLU A 908 10.81 -60.33 27.34
N HIS A 909 9.80 -59.48 27.12
CA HIS A 909 8.58 -59.46 27.92
C HIS A 909 7.79 -60.77 27.79
N ARG A 910 7.60 -61.30 26.58
CA ARG A 910 6.96 -62.60 26.35
C ARG A 910 7.71 -63.73 27.04
N LEU A 911 9.05 -63.77 26.92
CA LEU A 911 9.87 -64.76 27.63
C LEU A 911 9.78 -64.64 29.16
N ARG A 912 9.71 -63.42 29.71
CA ARG A 912 9.45 -63.21 31.15
C ARG A 912 8.06 -63.69 31.55
N GLN A 913 7.04 -63.45 30.73
CA GLN A 913 5.68 -63.91 30.98
C GLN A 913 5.61 -65.44 30.98
N GLU A 914 6.16 -66.11 29.95
CA GLU A 914 6.27 -67.57 29.87
C GLU A 914 7.01 -68.16 31.09
N ALA A 915 8.10 -67.52 31.53
CA ALA A 915 8.83 -67.91 32.74
C ALA A 915 8.00 -67.74 34.03
N CYS A 916 7.18 -66.68 34.13
CA CYS A 916 6.26 -66.48 35.25
C CYS A 916 5.11 -67.50 35.25
N GLU A 917 4.56 -67.84 34.09
CA GLU A 917 3.54 -68.88 33.93
C GLU A 917 4.11 -70.27 34.30
N ALA A 918 5.32 -70.59 33.86
CA ALA A 918 6.04 -71.81 34.24
C ALA A 918 6.34 -71.86 35.76
N LEU A 919 6.77 -70.74 36.35
CA LEU A 919 6.99 -70.63 37.80
C LEU A 919 5.68 -70.83 38.57
N ASN A 920 4.58 -70.22 38.14
CA ASN A 920 3.26 -70.38 38.75
C ASN A 920 2.76 -71.82 38.65
N SER A 921 2.98 -72.49 37.50
CA SER A 921 2.68 -73.91 37.33
C SER A 921 3.50 -74.78 38.28
N LEU A 922 4.82 -74.54 38.39
CA LEU A 922 5.69 -75.26 39.33
C LEU A 922 5.30 -75.02 40.79
N GLN A 923 4.93 -73.78 41.16
CA GLN A 923 4.38 -73.50 42.49
C GLN A 923 3.05 -74.22 42.74
N GLY A 924 2.21 -74.38 41.72
CA GLY A 924 1.01 -75.21 41.77
C GLY A 924 1.34 -76.66 42.14
N VAL A 925 2.23 -77.29 41.35
CA VAL A 925 2.69 -78.67 41.60
C VAL A 925 3.36 -78.83 42.97
N VAL A 926 4.17 -77.86 43.41
CA VAL A 926 4.78 -77.89 44.75
C VAL A 926 3.73 -77.78 45.86
N ARG A 927 2.68 -76.96 45.69
CA ARG A 927 1.55 -76.92 46.64
C ARG A 927 0.80 -78.24 46.66
N GLU A 928 0.48 -78.82 45.50
CA GLU A 928 -0.19 -80.13 45.41
C GLU A 928 0.64 -81.22 46.11
N LEU A 929 1.93 -81.36 45.78
CA LEU A 929 2.85 -82.27 46.46
C LEU A 929 2.95 -82.02 47.98
N SER A 930 2.90 -80.76 48.43
CA SER A 930 2.88 -80.46 49.86
C SER A 930 1.59 -80.95 50.51
N THR A 931 0.43 -80.69 49.91
CA THR A 931 -0.87 -81.16 50.42
C THR A 931 -1.01 -82.68 50.36
N ASP A 932 -0.40 -83.33 49.38
CA ASP A 932 -0.35 -84.79 49.28
C ASP A 932 0.56 -85.37 50.36
N HIS A 933 1.74 -84.78 50.60
CA HIS A 933 2.62 -85.17 51.70
C HIS A 933 1.97 -84.97 53.07
N GLU A 934 1.26 -83.86 53.30
CA GLU A 934 0.46 -83.64 54.52
C GLU A 934 -0.61 -84.73 54.68
N ARG A 935 -1.30 -85.11 53.59
CA ARG A 935 -2.32 -86.17 53.59
C ARG A 935 -1.73 -87.55 53.85
N GLU A 936 -0.58 -87.86 53.27
CA GLU A 936 0.17 -89.10 53.52
C GLU A 936 0.70 -89.17 54.96
N SER A 937 1.23 -88.06 55.47
CA SER A 937 1.72 -87.91 56.85
C SER A 937 0.58 -88.05 57.87
N ALA A 938 -0.56 -87.40 57.63
CA ALA A 938 -1.78 -87.58 58.43
C ALA A 938 -2.29 -89.03 58.37
N GLY A 939 -2.28 -89.67 57.19
CA GLY A 939 -2.61 -91.08 57.02
C GLY A 939 -1.64 -92.03 57.75
N ALA A 940 -0.34 -91.74 57.73
CA ALA A 940 0.67 -92.49 58.46
C ALA A 940 0.54 -92.32 59.97
N SER A 941 0.29 -91.09 60.44
CA SER A 941 0.00 -90.78 61.84
C SER A 941 -1.24 -91.51 62.34
N HIS A 942 -2.32 -91.54 61.55
CA HIS A 942 -3.53 -92.29 61.88
C HIS A 942 -3.29 -93.81 61.96
N ARG A 943 -2.53 -94.39 61.01
CA ARG A 943 -2.11 -95.81 61.10
C ARG A 943 -1.25 -96.09 62.33
N ASN A 944 -0.36 -95.16 62.70
CA ASN A 944 0.50 -95.30 63.88
C ASN A 944 -0.33 -95.23 65.18
N LEU A 945 -1.28 -94.31 65.27
CA LEU A 945 -2.24 -94.24 66.38
C LEU A 945 -3.10 -95.52 66.47
N GLN A 946 -3.54 -96.07 65.33
CA GLN A 946 -4.28 -97.33 65.28
C GLN A 946 -3.42 -98.51 65.79
N LEU A 947 -2.16 -98.61 65.34
CA LEU A 947 -1.20 -99.61 65.84
C LEU A 947 -0.90 -99.41 67.33
N GLN A 948 -0.75 -98.18 67.80
CA GLN A 948 -0.54 -97.87 69.21
C GLN A 948 -1.76 -98.27 70.06
N THR A 949 -2.98 -98.08 69.54
CA THR A 949 -4.23 -98.53 70.18
C THR A 949 -4.28 -100.06 70.26
N GLN A 950 -3.96 -100.76 69.16
CA GLN A 950 -3.85 -102.23 69.15
C GLN A 950 -2.78 -102.75 70.14
N ILE A 951 -1.63 -102.07 70.23
CA ILE A 951 -0.58 -102.41 71.21
C ILE A 951 -1.09 -102.18 72.64
N GLN A 952 -1.84 -101.11 72.90
CA GLN A 952 -2.47 -100.88 74.21
C GLN A 952 -3.50 -101.97 74.54
N GLU A 953 -4.40 -102.32 73.61
CA GLU A 953 -5.36 -103.41 73.77
C GLU A 953 -4.65 -104.74 74.06
N LEU A 954 -3.65 -105.12 73.27
CA LEU A 954 -2.83 -106.32 73.51
C LEU A 954 -2.06 -106.26 74.83
N THR A 955 -1.62 -105.07 75.27
CA THR A 955 -0.98 -104.90 76.59
C THR A 955 -1.99 -105.08 77.72
N THR A 956 -3.22 -104.59 77.58
CA THR A 956 -4.27 -104.81 78.58
C THR A 956 -4.74 -106.26 78.64
N THR A 957 -4.85 -106.96 77.51
CA THR A 957 -5.18 -108.40 77.51
C THR A 957 -4.04 -109.23 78.10
N LEU A 958 -2.77 -108.90 77.82
CA LEU A 958 -1.62 -109.51 78.49
C LEU A 958 -1.59 -109.22 80.01
N ALA A 959 -1.96 -108.02 80.45
CA ALA A 959 -2.07 -107.68 81.87
C ALA A 959 -3.21 -108.46 82.55
N ASN A 960 -4.38 -108.58 81.90
CA ASN A 960 -5.50 -109.38 82.40
C ASN A 960 -5.10 -110.87 82.49
N ASN A 961 -4.46 -111.42 81.46
CA ASN A 961 -3.97 -112.81 81.45
C ASN A 961 -2.90 -113.05 82.53
N ARG A 962 -2.06 -112.05 82.84
CA ARG A 962 -1.11 -112.12 83.97
C ARG A 962 -1.83 -112.12 85.31
N SER A 963 -2.79 -111.23 85.53
CA SER A 963 -3.57 -111.20 86.77
C SER A 963 -4.41 -112.47 86.96
N GLU A 964 -4.90 -113.07 85.87
CA GLU A 964 -5.56 -114.37 85.92
C GLU A 964 -4.58 -115.51 86.21
N ALA A 965 -3.36 -115.49 85.64
CA ALA A 965 -2.32 -116.46 85.97
C ALA A 965 -1.86 -116.34 87.43
N GLU A 966 -1.75 -115.12 87.97
CA GLU A 966 -1.46 -114.87 89.40
C GLU A 966 -2.61 -115.37 90.30
N ARG A 967 -3.87 -115.14 89.91
CA ARG A 967 -5.05 -115.70 90.59
C ARG A 967 -5.03 -117.23 90.59
N LEU A 968 -4.77 -117.86 89.44
CA LEU A 968 -4.65 -119.31 89.32
C LEU A 968 -3.46 -119.87 90.13
N LEU A 969 -2.39 -119.11 90.28
CA LEU A 969 -1.25 -119.47 91.12
C LEU A 969 -1.59 -119.39 92.61
N LEU A 970 -2.37 -118.39 93.05
CA LEU A 970 -2.94 -118.32 94.40
C LEU A 970 -3.95 -119.46 94.66
N ASP A 971 -4.84 -119.75 93.71
CA ASP A 971 -5.79 -120.87 93.81
C ASP A 971 -5.03 -122.22 93.89
N LYS A 972 -3.93 -122.37 93.13
CA LYS A 972 -3.01 -123.51 93.22
C LYS A 972 -2.32 -123.59 94.59
N GLN A 973 -1.80 -122.48 95.11
CA GLN A 973 -1.16 -122.44 96.43
C GLN A 973 -2.15 -122.85 97.52
N ALA A 974 -3.38 -122.32 97.50
CA ALA A 974 -4.44 -122.70 98.43
C ALA A 974 -4.82 -124.19 98.30
N ALA A 975 -4.82 -124.74 97.08
CA ALA A 975 -5.03 -126.17 96.88
C ALA A 975 -3.86 -127.03 97.38
N GLU A 976 -2.61 -126.57 97.25
CA GLU A 976 -1.42 -127.23 97.79
C GLU A 976 -1.38 -127.18 99.32
N ASP A 977 -1.75 -126.05 99.93
CA ASP A 977 -1.85 -125.88 101.38
C ASP A 977 -2.93 -126.82 101.97
N LEU A 978 -4.08 -126.95 101.31
CA LEU A 978 -5.13 -127.93 101.67
C LEU A 978 -4.66 -129.39 101.50
N LEU A 979 -3.80 -129.66 100.51
CA LEU A 979 -3.21 -130.98 100.27
C LEU A 979 -2.20 -131.32 101.38
N GLU A 980 -1.39 -130.36 101.79
CA GLU A 980 -0.44 -130.50 102.90
C GLU A 980 -1.17 -130.58 104.26
N GLU A 981 -2.29 -129.87 104.46
CA GLU A 981 -3.16 -130.05 105.64
C GLU A 981 -3.81 -131.45 105.66
N ALA A 982 -4.31 -131.93 104.52
CA ALA A 982 -4.84 -133.29 104.40
C ALA A 982 -3.75 -134.34 104.68
N LYS A 983 -2.53 -134.14 104.17
CA LYS A 983 -1.37 -134.99 104.43
C LYS A 983 -0.95 -134.96 105.90
N ASN A 984 -0.90 -133.80 106.55
CA ASN A 984 -0.65 -133.68 107.98
C ASN A 984 -1.75 -134.38 108.82
N SER A 985 -3.01 -134.32 108.39
CA SER A 985 -4.11 -135.11 108.97
C SER A 985 -3.90 -136.62 108.78
N ILE A 986 -3.42 -137.06 107.61
CA ILE A 986 -3.07 -138.46 107.35
C ILE A 986 -1.91 -138.90 108.25
N GLU A 987 -0.85 -138.10 108.38
CA GLU A 987 0.29 -138.38 109.28
C GLU A 987 -0.12 -138.40 110.76
N ALA A 988 -1.04 -137.51 111.18
CA ALA A 988 -1.58 -137.53 112.53
C ALA A 988 -2.43 -138.79 112.79
N ARG A 989 -3.23 -139.23 111.81
CA ARG A 989 -3.94 -140.51 111.87
C ARG A 989 -2.98 -141.70 111.85
N GLN A 990 -1.88 -141.61 111.09
CA GLN A 990 -0.86 -142.65 111.06
C GLN A 990 -0.18 -142.77 112.42
N ARG A 991 0.20 -141.65 113.07
CA ARG A 991 0.72 -141.70 114.46
C ARG A 991 -0.27 -142.28 115.46
N ILE A 992 -1.57 -142.07 115.28
CA ILE A 992 -2.61 -142.72 116.11
C ILE A 992 -2.67 -144.23 115.82
N ILE A 993 -2.52 -144.64 114.56
CA ILE A 993 -2.41 -146.06 114.18
C ILE A 993 -1.15 -146.66 114.81
N ASP A 994 0.02 -146.02 114.66
CA ASP A 994 1.30 -146.46 115.21
C ASP A 994 1.24 -146.58 116.76
N GLU A 995 0.57 -145.64 117.44
CA GLU A 995 0.33 -145.67 118.89
C GLU A 995 -0.64 -146.80 119.29
N LEU A 996 -1.70 -147.06 118.51
CA LEU A 996 -2.60 -148.20 118.72
C LEU A 996 -1.89 -149.53 118.45
N GLU A 997 -1.01 -149.60 117.46
CA GLU A 997 -0.14 -150.74 117.19
C GLU A 997 0.85 -150.95 118.33
N LEU A 998 1.45 -149.89 118.88
CA LEU A 998 2.32 -149.96 120.07
C LEU A 998 1.56 -150.47 121.30
N GLN A 999 0.34 -149.99 121.54
CA GLN A 999 -0.52 -150.48 122.63
C GLN A 999 -0.96 -151.93 122.44
N LEU A 1000 -1.18 -152.37 121.19
CA LEU A 1000 -1.44 -153.77 120.86
C LEU A 1000 -0.20 -154.66 121.06
N GLU A 1001 1.00 -154.13 120.86
CA GLU A 1001 2.25 -154.85 121.05
C GLU A 1001 2.67 -154.92 122.53
N GLU A 1002 2.46 -153.85 123.31
CA GLU A 1002 2.74 -153.82 124.75
C GLU A 1002 1.79 -154.75 125.54
N MET A 1003 0.52 -154.86 125.11
CA MET A 1003 -0.45 -155.82 125.65
C MET A 1003 -0.12 -157.32 125.36
N ARG A 1004 0.86 -157.61 124.50
CA ARG A 1004 1.30 -158.99 124.18
C ARG A 1004 2.49 -159.48 125.02
N ALA A 1005 3.10 -158.62 125.84
CA ALA A 1005 4.44 -158.82 126.38
C ALA A 1005 4.68 -160.00 127.37
N PRO A 1006 3.67 -160.71 127.90
CA PRO A 1006 3.92 -162.01 128.56
C PRO A 1006 3.08 -163.19 128.05
N ILE A 1007 2.34 -163.07 126.93
CA ILE A 1007 1.70 -164.22 126.26
C ILE A 1007 1.80 -164.04 124.74
N ASN A 1008 2.87 -164.57 124.14
CA ASN A 1008 2.85 -165.20 122.81
C ASN A 1008 4.20 -165.90 122.50
N LYS A 1009 4.33 -167.14 122.96
CA LYS A 1009 5.12 -168.17 122.25
C LYS A 1009 4.14 -169.18 121.66
N LEU A 1010 4.45 -169.66 120.45
CA LEU A 1010 3.63 -170.51 119.57
C LEU A 1010 2.48 -169.82 118.81
N ALA A 1011 2.79 -169.41 117.58
CA ALA A 1011 1.91 -169.59 116.43
C ALA A 1011 2.80 -170.08 115.26
N ASP A 1012 3.00 -171.40 115.22
CA ASP A 1012 3.86 -172.08 114.23
C ASP A 1012 3.09 -172.37 112.92
N GLY A 1013 3.81 -172.69 111.85
CA GLY A 1013 3.30 -172.67 110.48
C GLY A 1013 2.25 -173.74 110.14
N TYR A 1014 1.46 -173.45 109.11
CA TYR A 1014 0.56 -174.43 108.47
C TYR A 1014 1.07 -174.82 107.09
N ARG A 1015 1.47 -176.08 106.94
CA ARG A 1015 1.49 -176.77 105.65
C ARG A 1015 0.09 -177.31 105.38
N ILE A 1016 -0.43 -177.10 104.18
CA ILE A 1016 -1.72 -177.67 103.75
C ILE A 1016 -1.51 -179.16 103.45
N ASP A 1017 -2.25 -180.03 104.14
CA ASP A 1017 -2.24 -181.47 103.90
C ASP A 1017 -2.95 -181.83 102.59
N ASP A 1018 -2.36 -182.76 101.82
CA ASP A 1018 -2.84 -183.24 100.51
C ASP A 1018 -4.30 -183.77 100.56
N ALA A 1019 -4.75 -184.25 101.72
CA ALA A 1019 -6.13 -184.65 101.97
C ALA A 1019 -7.14 -183.49 101.74
N THR A 1020 -6.78 -182.26 102.14
CA THR A 1020 -7.64 -181.08 102.01
C THR A 1020 -7.71 -180.60 100.56
N LEU A 1021 -6.58 -180.65 99.85
CA LEU A 1021 -6.51 -180.29 98.43
C LEU A 1021 -7.34 -181.26 97.56
N ARG A 1022 -7.24 -182.57 97.84
CA ARG A 1022 -8.07 -183.60 97.18
C ARG A 1022 -9.56 -183.41 97.48
N GLN A 1023 -9.93 -183.03 98.70
CA GLN A 1023 -11.32 -182.75 99.07
C GLN A 1023 -11.89 -181.56 98.26
N LEU A 1024 -11.10 -180.49 98.06
CA LEU A 1024 -11.48 -179.32 97.26
C LEU A 1024 -11.61 -179.65 95.77
N PHE A 1025 -10.67 -180.40 95.18
CA PHE A 1025 -10.80 -180.89 93.81
C PHE A 1025 -12.01 -181.81 93.62
N LEU A 1026 -12.27 -182.71 94.58
CA LEU A 1026 -13.44 -183.59 94.54
C LEU A 1026 -14.75 -182.79 94.64
N GLN A 1027 -14.80 -181.77 95.50
CA GLN A 1027 -15.93 -180.84 95.58
C GLN A 1027 -16.11 -180.02 94.31
N TYR A 1028 -15.04 -179.56 93.62
CA TYR A 1028 -15.18 -178.88 92.34
C TYR A 1028 -15.82 -179.77 91.25
N PHE A 1029 -15.47 -181.06 91.20
CA PHE A 1029 -16.08 -181.99 90.25
C PHE A 1029 -17.52 -182.40 90.64
N THR A 1030 -17.81 -182.55 91.94
CA THR A 1030 -19.11 -183.05 92.45
C THR A 1030 -20.13 -181.98 92.84
N ALA A 1031 -19.73 -180.71 92.98
CA ALA A 1031 -20.64 -179.61 93.28
C ALA A 1031 -21.61 -179.33 92.11
N PRO A 1032 -22.82 -178.82 92.40
CA PRO A 1032 -23.70 -178.30 91.37
C PRO A 1032 -23.09 -177.05 90.71
N PRO A 1033 -23.44 -176.74 89.43
CA PRO A 1033 -22.69 -175.81 88.58
C PRO A 1033 -22.65 -174.37 89.11
N ASP A 1034 -23.65 -173.97 89.90
CA ASP A 1034 -23.77 -172.69 90.60
C ASP A 1034 -22.67 -172.45 91.64
N LYS A 1035 -22.06 -173.49 92.21
CA LYS A 1035 -20.98 -173.36 93.22
C LYS A 1035 -19.58 -173.63 92.69
N LYS A 1036 -19.46 -174.10 91.45
CA LYS A 1036 -18.17 -174.28 90.78
C LYS A 1036 -17.36 -172.99 90.61
N PRO A 1037 -17.93 -171.81 90.25
CA PRO A 1037 -17.13 -170.59 90.14
C PRO A 1037 -16.55 -170.14 91.49
N ASP A 1038 -17.30 -170.25 92.58
CA ASP A 1038 -16.82 -169.93 93.94
C ASP A 1038 -15.69 -170.88 94.37
N ILE A 1039 -15.84 -172.19 94.13
CA ILE A 1039 -14.79 -173.18 94.44
C ILE A 1039 -13.56 -172.98 93.53
N ALA A 1040 -13.73 -172.54 92.28
CA ALA A 1040 -12.63 -172.20 91.38
C ALA A 1040 -11.87 -170.94 91.84
N MET A 1041 -12.58 -169.89 92.28
CA MET A 1041 -11.97 -168.71 92.90
C MET A 1041 -11.24 -169.08 94.20
N LEU A 1042 -11.81 -169.97 95.01
CA LEU A 1042 -11.15 -170.46 96.23
C LEU A 1042 -9.88 -171.26 95.90
N LEU A 1043 -9.91 -172.14 94.89
CA LEU A 1043 -8.74 -172.86 94.40
C LEU A 1043 -7.66 -171.91 93.85
N ALA A 1044 -8.04 -170.92 93.04
CA ALA A 1044 -7.11 -169.94 92.49
C ALA A 1044 -6.46 -169.07 93.59
N SER A 1045 -7.23 -168.69 94.62
CA SER A 1045 -6.74 -167.93 95.76
C SER A 1045 -5.88 -168.75 96.73
N ILE A 1046 -6.14 -170.05 96.90
CA ILE A 1046 -5.35 -170.96 97.75
C ILE A 1046 -4.07 -171.42 97.05
N LEU A 1047 -4.06 -171.45 95.71
CA LEU A 1047 -2.89 -171.81 94.88
C LEU A 1047 -2.08 -170.60 94.40
N GLU A 1048 -2.33 -169.41 94.96
CA GLU A 1048 -1.57 -168.16 94.71
C GLU A 1048 -1.39 -167.80 93.22
N TYR A 1049 -2.46 -167.89 92.43
CA TYR A 1049 -2.41 -167.50 91.02
C TYR A 1049 -2.11 -166.00 90.85
N PRO A 1050 -1.24 -165.60 89.88
CA PRO A 1050 -0.96 -164.19 89.61
C PRO A 1050 -2.23 -163.39 89.26
N PRO A 1051 -2.28 -162.07 89.57
CA PRO A 1051 -3.48 -161.26 89.37
C PRO A 1051 -4.00 -161.26 87.93
N GLU A 1052 -3.10 -161.28 86.93
CA GLU A 1052 -3.44 -161.35 85.51
C GLU A 1052 -4.18 -162.64 85.11
N ASP A 1053 -3.94 -163.76 85.81
CA ASP A 1053 -4.64 -165.02 85.57
C ASP A 1053 -5.89 -165.16 86.45
N MET A 1054 -5.91 -164.55 87.64
CA MET A 1054 -7.13 -164.41 88.44
C MET A 1054 -8.21 -163.62 87.70
N GLU A 1055 -7.88 -162.56 86.96
CA GLU A 1055 -8.87 -161.82 86.14
C GLU A 1055 -9.39 -162.64 84.96
N LYS A 1056 -8.57 -163.51 84.35
CA LYS A 1056 -9.01 -164.45 83.31
C LYS A 1056 -9.99 -165.50 83.88
N VAL A 1057 -9.73 -166.03 85.07
CA VAL A 1057 -10.65 -166.92 85.78
C VAL A 1057 -11.95 -166.18 86.14
N ARG A 1058 -11.87 -164.93 86.63
CA ARG A 1058 -13.03 -164.11 86.99
C ARG A 1058 -13.94 -163.81 85.79
N HIS A 1059 -13.35 -163.46 84.64
CA HIS A 1059 -14.10 -163.21 83.39
C HIS A 1059 -14.64 -164.47 82.72
N ALA A 1060 -14.07 -165.65 82.99
CA ALA A 1060 -14.62 -166.93 82.53
C ALA A 1060 -15.71 -167.52 83.46
N ALA A 1061 -15.72 -167.12 84.74
CA ALA A 1061 -16.58 -167.70 85.77
C ALA A 1061 -17.93 -166.98 85.96
N PHE A 1062 -18.05 -165.70 85.60
CA PHE A 1062 -19.28 -164.91 85.76
C PHE A 1062 -19.59 -164.05 84.51
N PRO A 1063 -20.43 -164.52 83.58
CA PRO A 1063 -21.03 -163.68 82.56
C PRO A 1063 -22.32 -163.02 83.09
N ASP A 1064 -22.37 -161.69 82.99
CA ASP A 1064 -23.54 -160.80 83.16
C ASP A 1064 -23.96 -160.39 84.60
N GLY A 1065 -24.48 -159.15 84.72
CA GLY A 1065 -24.80 -158.45 85.99
C GLY A 1065 -23.67 -157.52 86.50
N SER A 1066 -23.64 -156.20 86.32
CA SER A 1066 -24.66 -155.15 86.07
C SER A 1066 -25.39 -154.60 87.32
N SER A 1067 -24.86 -153.50 87.87
CA SER A 1067 -25.53 -152.56 88.79
C SER A 1067 -24.93 -151.15 88.58
N SER A 1068 -25.65 -150.17 88.00
CA SER A 1068 -26.66 -149.30 88.66
C SER A 1068 -26.09 -148.47 89.84
N GLN A 1069 -26.34 -147.16 89.98
CA GLN A 1069 -27.57 -146.42 89.65
C GLN A 1069 -27.38 -144.87 89.63
N ARG A 1070 -28.15 -144.15 88.78
CA ARG A 1070 -28.66 -142.74 88.95
C ARG A 1070 -27.64 -141.56 88.89
N SER A 1071 -27.97 -140.37 88.38
CA SER A 1071 -29.21 -139.85 87.74
C SER A 1071 -29.04 -138.47 87.07
N ARG A 1072 -29.47 -138.33 85.79
CA ARG A 1072 -30.02 -137.10 85.12
C ARG A 1072 -29.04 -135.88 84.98
N THR A 1073 -29.04 -135.04 83.92
CA THR A 1073 -29.97 -134.75 82.81
C THR A 1073 -29.26 -134.42 81.48
N SER A 1074 -29.83 -134.87 80.36
CA SER A 1074 -29.86 -134.23 79.02
C SER A 1074 -28.73 -133.25 78.60
N GLY A 1075 -27.77 -133.75 77.82
CA GLY A 1075 -26.87 -132.96 76.96
C GLY A 1075 -26.20 -133.87 75.91
N PRO A 1076 -26.04 -133.44 74.64
CA PRO A 1076 -25.41 -134.26 73.61
C PRO A 1076 -23.92 -134.52 73.87
N SER A 1077 -23.41 -135.64 73.35
CA SER A 1077 -22.11 -136.23 73.67
C SER A 1077 -20.93 -135.30 73.37
N LEU A 1078 -19.84 -135.36 74.15
CA LEU A 1078 -18.61 -134.59 73.92
C LEU A 1078 -18.01 -134.80 72.52
N MET A 1079 -18.15 -136.00 71.94
CA MET A 1079 -17.72 -136.29 70.56
C MET A 1079 -18.63 -135.61 69.52
N GLU A 1080 -19.92 -135.50 69.83
CA GLU A 1080 -20.93 -134.82 69.01
C GLU A 1080 -20.85 -133.29 69.19
N GLN A 1081 -20.37 -132.82 70.34
CA GLN A 1081 -19.93 -131.44 70.56
C GLN A 1081 -18.61 -131.15 69.85
N PHE A 1082 -17.68 -132.09 69.73
CA PHE A 1082 -16.44 -131.92 68.94
C PHE A 1082 -16.72 -131.87 67.42
N ILE A 1083 -17.63 -132.72 66.94
CA ILE A 1083 -18.08 -132.69 65.54
C ILE A 1083 -18.89 -131.41 65.29
N ARG A 1084 -19.83 -131.02 66.18
CA ARG A 1084 -20.49 -129.71 66.08
C ARG A 1084 -19.54 -128.53 66.26
N PHE A 1085 -18.46 -128.63 67.02
CA PHE A 1085 -17.46 -127.57 67.16
C PHE A 1085 -16.73 -127.36 65.83
N LEU A 1086 -16.33 -128.44 65.16
CA LEU A 1086 -15.75 -128.39 63.82
C LEU A 1086 -16.75 -127.88 62.77
N GLU A 1087 -18.03 -128.27 62.85
CA GLU A 1087 -19.08 -127.73 61.98
C GLU A 1087 -19.35 -126.23 62.26
N VAL A 1088 -19.35 -125.80 63.53
CA VAL A 1088 -19.62 -124.40 63.94
C VAL A 1088 -18.44 -123.45 63.68
N GLU A 1089 -17.18 -123.90 63.81
CA GLU A 1089 -16.02 -123.12 63.32
C GLU A 1089 -16.04 -122.99 61.79
N SER A 1090 -16.51 -124.01 61.07
CA SER A 1090 -16.60 -123.97 59.60
C SER A 1090 -17.75 -123.11 59.05
N GLU A 1091 -18.82 -122.86 59.82
CA GLU A 1091 -19.92 -121.96 59.41
C GLU A 1091 -19.79 -120.52 59.96
N SER A 1092 -19.00 -120.26 61.00
CA SER A 1092 -18.90 -118.93 61.65
C SER A 1092 -17.92 -117.94 60.97
N SER A 1093 -17.23 -118.34 59.91
CA SER A 1093 -16.39 -117.42 59.10
C SER A 1093 -17.20 -116.51 58.14
N ARG A 1094 -18.52 -116.44 58.30
CA ARG A 1094 -19.45 -115.82 57.33
C ARG A 1094 -20.02 -114.44 57.70
N THR A 1095 -19.25 -113.62 58.45
CA THR A 1095 -19.48 -112.16 58.56
C THR A 1095 -18.17 -111.36 58.74
N ALA A 1096 -17.22 -111.55 57.81
CA ALA A 1096 -16.17 -110.57 57.53
C ALA A 1096 -15.76 -110.69 56.04
N PRO A 1097 -15.46 -109.58 55.33
CA PRO A 1097 -15.28 -109.63 53.88
C PRO A 1097 -13.90 -110.18 53.50
N GLN A 1098 -13.86 -111.25 52.70
CA GLN A 1098 -12.68 -111.60 51.91
C GLN A 1098 -12.94 -111.41 50.41
N LEU A 1099 -12.17 -110.48 49.86
CA LEU A 1099 -11.34 -110.62 48.66
C LEU A 1099 -11.72 -111.70 47.64
N PRO A 1100 -11.94 -111.33 46.37
CA PRO A 1100 -11.51 -112.13 45.23
C PRO A 1100 -10.07 -111.75 44.83
N ILE A 1101 -9.16 -112.71 44.81
CA ILE A 1101 -7.93 -112.64 44.01
C ILE A 1101 -8.03 -113.74 42.96
N SER A 1102 -8.07 -113.36 41.68
CA SER A 1102 -7.75 -114.27 40.57
C SER A 1102 -7.28 -113.45 39.36
N PRO A 1103 -6.35 -113.97 38.52
CA PRO A 1103 -5.53 -113.11 37.66
C PRO A 1103 -5.90 -113.15 36.16
N GLU A 1104 -5.32 -112.18 35.45
CA GLU A 1104 -4.92 -112.19 34.04
C GLU A 1104 -5.94 -112.26 32.86
N GLN A 1105 -5.82 -111.22 32.03
CA GLN A 1105 -5.77 -111.23 30.55
C GLN A 1105 -7.05 -111.21 29.67
N THR A 1106 -7.12 -110.11 28.90
CA THR A 1106 -7.40 -109.99 27.44
C THR A 1106 -8.83 -109.90 26.85
N THR A 1107 -9.06 -108.70 26.27
CA THR A 1107 -9.61 -108.40 24.91
C THR A 1107 -11.11 -108.19 24.61
N ILE A 1108 -11.33 -107.33 23.58
CA ILE A 1108 -12.52 -107.15 22.69
C ILE A 1108 -13.60 -106.13 23.17
N ARG A 1109 -14.09 -105.14 22.38
CA ARG A 1109 -13.68 -104.48 21.09
C ARG A 1109 -14.49 -103.19 20.84
N GLN A 1110 -13.87 -102.24 20.11
CA GLN A 1110 -14.36 -101.38 19.00
C GLN A 1110 -15.79 -100.76 18.96
N ASN A 1111 -15.79 -99.44 18.63
CA ASN A 1111 -16.56 -98.71 17.59
C ASN A 1111 -17.06 -97.36 18.15
N ASN A 1112 -17.12 -96.20 17.47
CA ASN A 1112 -16.62 -95.67 16.20
C ASN A 1112 -17.01 -94.15 16.19
N LEU A 1113 -16.34 -93.37 15.34
CA LEU A 1113 -16.71 -92.03 14.82
C LEU A 1113 -18.13 -91.98 14.15
N PRO A 1114 -18.68 -90.84 13.66
CA PRO A 1114 -18.50 -89.38 13.93
C PRO A 1114 -19.89 -88.63 14.02
N ALA A 1115 -19.98 -87.38 13.50
CA ALA A 1115 -21.16 -86.49 13.27
C ALA A 1115 -21.43 -85.44 14.39
N ILE A 1116 -21.45 -84.12 14.16
CA ILE A 1116 -22.22 -83.24 13.24
C ILE A 1116 -23.68 -82.99 13.70
N SER A 1117 -23.92 -81.85 14.35
CA SER A 1117 -25.03 -80.88 14.15
C SER A 1117 -24.89 -79.77 15.23
N SER A 1118 -25.00 -78.46 14.99
CA SER A 1118 -25.92 -77.65 14.14
C SER A 1118 -27.28 -77.38 14.79
N GLU A 1119 -27.38 -76.28 15.56
CA GLU A 1119 -28.55 -75.38 15.71
C GLU A 1119 -28.16 -74.22 16.66
N GLY A 1120 -28.61 -72.97 16.51
CA GLY A 1120 -29.47 -72.42 15.46
C GLY A 1120 -30.45 -71.33 15.92
N SER A 1121 -29.99 -70.19 16.45
CA SER A 1121 -30.75 -68.91 16.57
C SER A 1121 -29.77 -67.79 16.96
N ALA A 1122 -29.53 -66.69 16.23
CA ALA A 1122 -30.38 -65.75 15.46
C ALA A 1122 -30.95 -64.59 16.33
N ALA A 1123 -30.88 -63.36 15.77
CA ALA A 1123 -31.35 -62.07 16.31
C ALA A 1123 -30.54 -61.52 17.53
N LEU A 1124 -30.13 -60.25 17.60
CA LEU A 1124 -30.36 -59.04 16.77
C LEU A 1124 -29.12 -58.14 16.74
N ASP A 1125 -28.90 -57.48 15.61
CA ASP A 1125 -28.15 -56.21 15.49
C ASP A 1125 -29.08 -55.05 15.92
N PRO A 1126 -28.56 -53.93 16.46
CA PRO A 1126 -28.58 -52.74 15.61
C PRO A 1126 -27.36 -51.81 15.73
N GLN A 1127 -26.86 -51.44 14.54
CA GLN A 1127 -26.21 -50.19 14.16
C GLN A 1127 -26.25 -48.99 15.15
N GLN A 1128 -25.09 -48.36 15.35
CA GLN A 1128 -24.79 -46.95 15.01
C GLN A 1128 -23.27 -46.74 15.24
N TYR A 1129 -22.41 -46.49 14.24
CA TYR A 1129 -22.30 -45.32 13.37
C TYR A 1129 -22.27 -43.98 14.13
N ILE A 1130 -21.07 -43.43 14.34
CA ILE A 1130 -20.58 -42.17 13.75
C ILE A 1130 -19.13 -41.92 14.24
N GLY A 1131 -18.25 -41.49 13.34
CA GLY A 1131 -16.93 -40.92 13.66
C GLY A 1131 -16.88 -39.44 13.23
N SER A 1132 -15.74 -38.77 13.43
CA SER A 1132 -15.52 -37.32 13.23
C SER A 1132 -16.25 -36.47 14.30
N GLN A 1133 -15.73 -35.37 14.86
CA GLN A 1133 -14.55 -34.51 14.67
C GLN A 1133 -14.02 -34.10 16.07
N ALA A 1134 -12.87 -33.46 16.28
CA ALA A 1134 -11.98 -32.73 15.37
C ALA A 1134 -10.50 -33.03 15.68
#